data_AF-A0A2V8MCE5-F1
#
_entry.id   AF-A0A2V8MCE5-F1
#
_cell.length_a   1.000
_cell.length_b   1.000
_cell.length_c   1.000
_cell.angle_alpha   90.00
_cell.angle_beta   90.00
_cell.angle_gamma   90.00
#
_symmetry.space_group_name_H-M   'P 1'
#
loop_
_entity.id
_entity.type
_entity.pdbx_description
1 polymer ?
#
loop_
_entity_poly.entity_id
_entity_poly.type
_entity_poly.pdbx_seq_one_letter_code
_entity_poly.pdbx_strand_id
1 'polypeptide(L)'
;MNSQGAVQSRIAVGQGPTGLALNGPRNLLYVLNRFDETISIVDLATRAQIATSPVGFNPEPDTVRNGRRFLYDTSLSAHGDLSCASCHQNGHRDGLAWDLGDPQGQMQTVAGGLLGAVSNFHPMKGPMTTQSLRGIIGNEPLHWRGDRASLANFNPAFQSLLGGPRQLTTDEINAFTTFVRTLTYPPNPNENPDRTMPNPATGPSAARGAQLFNATTFDAGVFTCNQCHTASPGFGPGTNKLIIPAIALGESQDFKVPQLRGEYQKLGLLNAPGEQISGFGFIHDGSIDNVFDFLHAPVFNFQSDSQRRDVEQFVLAFDTGTPPAVGLEITVNSSNKSATATTTRVNLLMSQASAGNCDLVGRGIYNGAPRAFLFSGNGQFQTDRQSEARVTSQTLLQAAGDGAELTFLGVPVGAGRRLSVDRDGNGILDGDEPRLNAIDAAQFFVWQHYLDFLNREPDPSGLAFWTNEINSCGSNPQCIEAKRINVSAAYFLSIEFQQTGYLVERMYKAAYGDASGTSNIAPAHQFSVPVVRFNEFLSDTQQIGQGVVVGQTGWETVLENNKQTFAAQFAQRSRFASAFATSMPPAQFVDALFLNAGVTPSATERNAALNEFGGATNTSDLAARARALRRVAESPTLATNEFNRAFVLMQFFGYLRRDPNTGPDTDYTGYDFWLTKLNQFNGNFVDAEMVKAFITSAEYRQRFGP
;
A
#
# COMPACT_ATOMS: atom_id res chain seq x y z
N MET A 1 -8.42 -12.46 18.69
CA MET A 1 -8.72 -13.58 19.61
C MET A 1 -8.63 -13.07 21.04
N ASN A 2 -9.27 -13.70 22.02
CA ASN A 2 -8.99 -13.40 23.44
C ASN A 2 -7.63 -14.01 23.86
N SER A 3 -7.22 -13.83 25.11
CA SER A 3 -5.97 -14.40 25.65
C SER A 3 -5.89 -15.93 25.60
N GLN A 4 -7.01 -16.60 25.31
CA GLN A 4 -7.12 -18.07 25.19
C GLN A 4 -7.22 -18.53 23.73
N GLY A 5 -7.06 -17.62 22.76
CA GLY A 5 -7.17 -17.97 21.32
C GLY A 5 -8.60 -18.03 20.77
N ALA A 6 -9.64 -17.71 21.56
CA ALA A 6 -11.01 -17.73 21.06
C ALA A 6 -11.28 -16.53 20.13
N VAL A 7 -11.86 -16.80 18.95
CA VAL A 7 -12.29 -15.75 18.00
C VAL A 7 -13.44 -14.95 18.62
N GLN A 8 -13.24 -13.63 18.78
CA GLN A 8 -14.25 -12.75 19.40
C GLN A 8 -15.22 -12.13 18.39
N SER A 9 -14.80 -12.00 17.13
CA SER A 9 -15.61 -11.49 16.02
C SER A 9 -14.91 -11.82 14.70
N ARG A 10 -15.69 -11.92 13.61
CA ARG A 10 -15.20 -11.92 12.23
C ARG A 10 -15.80 -10.70 11.53
N ILE A 11 -14.95 -9.81 11.05
CA ILE A 11 -15.37 -8.56 10.41
C ILE A 11 -15.35 -8.81 8.90
N ALA A 12 -16.48 -8.61 8.24
CA ALA A 12 -16.54 -8.65 6.78
C ALA A 12 -15.86 -7.40 6.20
N VAL A 13 -14.99 -7.62 5.21
CA VAL A 13 -14.26 -6.61 4.45
C VAL A 13 -14.28 -7.00 2.97
N GLY A 14 -13.67 -6.19 2.10
CA GLY A 14 -13.46 -6.57 0.70
C GLY A 14 -12.61 -7.84 0.50
N GLN A 15 -12.62 -8.37 -0.71
CA GLN A 15 -11.96 -9.61 -1.08
C GLN A 15 -10.42 -9.49 -1.11
N GLY A 16 -9.76 -10.54 -0.63
CA GLY A 16 -8.31 -10.63 -0.56
C GLY A 16 -7.68 -9.65 0.44
N PRO A 17 -8.07 -9.64 1.73
CA PRO A 17 -7.44 -8.77 2.71
C PRO A 17 -5.96 -9.16 2.91
N THR A 18 -5.02 -8.27 2.54
CA THR A 18 -3.57 -8.56 2.59
C THR A 18 -2.76 -7.54 3.39
N GLY A 19 -3.34 -6.41 3.80
CA GLY A 19 -2.64 -5.36 4.52
C GLY A 19 -3.54 -4.68 5.53
N LEU A 20 -2.96 -4.29 6.68
CA LEU A 20 -3.66 -3.65 7.79
C LEU A 20 -2.91 -2.39 8.22
N ALA A 21 -3.63 -1.29 8.44
CA ALA A 21 -3.11 -0.08 9.07
C ALA A 21 -4.06 0.41 10.17
N LEU A 22 -3.55 0.57 11.39
CA LEU A 22 -4.34 0.97 12.55
C LEU A 22 -4.20 2.48 12.82
N ASN A 23 -5.34 3.19 12.88
CA ASN A 23 -5.43 4.52 13.44
C ASN A 23 -6.10 4.44 14.82
N GLY A 24 -5.28 4.21 15.85
CA GLY A 24 -5.72 4.08 17.24
C GLY A 24 -6.50 5.29 17.78
N PRO A 25 -6.03 6.53 17.61
CA PRO A 25 -6.75 7.73 18.07
C PRO A 25 -8.16 7.88 17.50
N ARG A 26 -8.39 7.44 16.25
CA ARG A 26 -9.72 7.45 15.62
C ARG A 26 -10.49 6.13 15.80
N ASN A 27 -9.88 5.14 16.43
CA ASN A 27 -10.43 3.79 16.59
C ASN A 27 -10.81 3.13 15.24
N LEU A 28 -10.01 3.39 14.19
CA LEU A 28 -10.22 2.89 12.84
C LEU A 28 -9.11 1.92 12.40
N LEU A 29 -9.49 0.88 11.68
CA LEU A 29 -8.59 -0.05 11.00
C LEU A 29 -8.83 0.03 9.49
N TYR A 30 -7.76 0.21 8.72
CA TYR A 30 -7.79 0.22 7.26
C TYR A 30 -7.30 -1.14 6.75
N VAL A 31 -8.07 -1.75 5.86
CA VAL A 31 -7.77 -3.08 5.31
C VAL A 31 -7.63 -2.99 3.80
N LEU A 32 -6.45 -3.30 3.28
CA LEU A 32 -6.20 -3.41 1.84
C LEU A 32 -6.81 -4.72 1.32
N ASN A 33 -7.81 -4.60 0.46
CA ASN A 33 -8.51 -5.71 -0.19
C ASN A 33 -7.93 -5.85 -1.60
N ARG A 34 -6.97 -6.76 -1.75
CA ARG A 34 -6.14 -6.87 -2.96
C ARG A 34 -6.91 -7.35 -4.18
N PHE A 35 -7.95 -8.15 -4.01
CA PHE A 35 -8.75 -8.63 -5.15
C PHE A 35 -9.78 -7.60 -5.59
N ASP A 36 -10.38 -6.87 -4.64
CA ASP A 36 -11.35 -5.81 -4.94
C ASP A 36 -10.69 -4.47 -5.30
N GLU A 37 -9.39 -4.32 -5.07
CA GLU A 37 -8.63 -3.06 -5.25
C GLU A 37 -9.19 -1.89 -4.42
N THR A 38 -9.62 -2.20 -3.19
CA THR A 38 -10.20 -1.23 -2.26
C THR A 38 -9.49 -1.23 -0.91
N ILE A 39 -9.68 -0.16 -0.15
CA ILE A 39 -9.40 -0.05 1.28
C ILE A 39 -10.74 -0.09 2.01
N SER A 40 -10.93 -1.09 2.87
CA SER A 40 -12.06 -1.13 3.80
C SER A 40 -11.70 -0.34 5.05
N ILE A 41 -12.59 0.54 5.51
CA ILE A 41 -12.43 1.33 6.74
C ILE A 41 -13.32 0.69 7.78
N VAL A 42 -12.71 0.18 8.85
CA VAL A 42 -13.36 -0.61 9.91
C VAL A 42 -13.34 0.19 11.20
N ASP A 43 -14.50 0.37 11.81
CA ASP A 43 -14.63 0.90 13.17
C ASP A 43 -14.42 -0.24 14.18
N LEU A 44 -13.48 -0.05 15.11
CA LEU A 44 -13.09 -1.08 16.07
C LEU A 44 -14.02 -1.20 17.28
N ALA A 45 -14.84 -0.19 17.56
CA ALA A 45 -15.83 -0.23 18.64
C ALA A 45 -17.03 -1.08 18.21
N THR A 46 -17.57 -0.82 17.02
CA THR A 46 -18.68 -1.56 16.42
C THR A 46 -18.24 -2.87 15.77
N ARG A 47 -16.94 -3.01 15.46
CA ARG A 47 -16.35 -4.16 14.75
C ARG A 47 -16.99 -4.37 13.37
N ALA A 48 -17.25 -3.27 12.67
CA ALA A 48 -17.91 -3.26 11.38
C ALA A 48 -17.16 -2.39 10.37
N GLN A 49 -17.22 -2.76 9.11
CA GLN A 49 -16.81 -1.89 8.01
C GLN A 49 -17.81 -0.74 7.88
N ILE A 50 -17.32 0.49 7.98
CA ILE A 50 -18.14 1.72 7.91
C ILE A 50 -18.03 2.42 6.57
N ALA A 51 -16.96 2.16 5.80
CA ALA A 51 -16.75 2.71 4.47
C ALA A 51 -15.77 1.86 3.65
N THR A 52 -15.74 2.13 2.34
CA THR A 52 -14.77 1.56 1.39
C THR A 52 -14.31 2.64 0.45
N SER A 53 -13.02 2.65 0.12
CA SER A 53 -12.42 3.56 -0.84
C SER A 53 -11.62 2.79 -1.89
N PRO A 54 -11.71 3.10 -3.20
CA PRO A 54 -10.84 2.49 -4.19
C PRO A 54 -9.38 2.88 -3.93
N VAL A 55 -8.44 1.96 -4.15
CA VAL A 55 -7.00 2.24 -4.08
C VAL A 55 -6.56 3.15 -5.23
N GLY A 56 -7.37 3.24 -6.29
CA GLY A 56 -7.05 3.97 -7.51
C GLY A 56 -6.35 3.06 -8.51
N PHE A 57 -5.23 3.52 -9.04
CA PHE A 57 -4.49 2.78 -10.06
C PHE A 57 -3.74 1.56 -9.48
N ASN A 58 -4.01 0.35 -10.02
CA ASN A 58 -3.22 -0.84 -9.73
C ASN A 58 -2.22 -1.11 -10.88
N PRO A 59 -0.90 -1.07 -10.62
CA PRO A 59 0.12 -1.31 -11.64
C PRO A 59 0.24 -2.77 -12.08
N GLU A 60 -0.48 -3.72 -11.46
CA GLU A 60 -0.44 -5.12 -11.87
C GLU A 60 -1.16 -5.36 -13.20
N PRO A 61 -0.62 -6.20 -14.11
CA PRO A 61 -1.30 -6.51 -15.36
C PRO A 61 -2.56 -7.34 -15.11
N ASP A 62 -3.55 -7.23 -15.99
CA ASP A 62 -4.83 -7.96 -15.89
C ASP A 62 -4.66 -9.47 -15.76
N THR A 63 -3.65 -10.02 -16.43
CA THR A 63 -3.30 -11.45 -16.36
C THR A 63 -2.95 -11.87 -14.93
N VAL A 64 -2.33 -11.00 -14.15
CA VAL A 64 -2.01 -11.23 -12.73
C VAL A 64 -3.25 -11.00 -11.87
N ARG A 65 -3.93 -9.86 -12.06
CA ARG A 65 -5.09 -9.47 -11.23
C ARG A 65 -6.22 -10.50 -11.29
N ASN A 66 -6.60 -10.91 -12.50
CA ASN A 66 -7.74 -11.78 -12.72
C ASN A 66 -7.47 -13.21 -12.26
N GLY A 67 -6.25 -13.71 -12.46
CA GLY A 67 -5.90 -15.10 -12.16
C GLY A 67 -5.38 -15.35 -10.75
N ARG A 68 -4.76 -14.35 -10.08
CA ARG A 68 -4.10 -14.57 -8.77
C ARG A 68 -5.05 -15.09 -7.71
N ARG A 69 -6.31 -14.68 -7.74
CA ARG A 69 -7.28 -15.05 -6.70
C ARG A 69 -7.42 -16.56 -6.60
N PHE A 70 -7.34 -17.31 -7.70
CA PHE A 70 -7.49 -18.77 -7.67
C PHE A 70 -6.32 -19.50 -7.01
N LEU A 71 -5.17 -18.84 -6.83
CA LEU A 71 -4.07 -19.36 -6.02
C LEU A 71 -4.31 -19.13 -4.53
N TYR A 72 -4.90 -17.99 -4.14
CA TYR A 72 -4.88 -17.47 -2.77
C TYR A 72 -6.25 -17.43 -2.07
N ASP A 73 -7.36 -17.58 -2.80
CA ASP A 73 -8.72 -17.45 -2.29
C ASP A 73 -9.10 -18.71 -1.50
N THR A 74 -9.07 -18.59 -0.17
CA THR A 74 -9.40 -19.71 0.73
C THR A 74 -10.90 -20.01 0.77
N SER A 75 -11.77 -19.12 0.27
CA SER A 75 -13.22 -19.40 0.20
C SER A 75 -13.57 -20.54 -0.75
N LEU A 76 -12.61 -20.98 -1.57
CA LEU A 76 -12.71 -22.14 -2.44
C LEU A 76 -12.38 -23.47 -1.73
N SER A 77 -12.09 -23.48 -0.43
CA SER A 77 -11.95 -24.70 0.38
C SER A 77 -13.14 -24.94 1.31
N ALA A 78 -13.27 -26.16 1.84
CA ALA A 78 -14.37 -26.55 2.74
C ALA A 78 -14.49 -25.66 3.99
N HIS A 79 -13.36 -25.26 4.56
CA HIS A 79 -13.28 -24.56 5.84
C HIS A 79 -12.88 -23.08 5.72
N GLY A 80 -12.56 -22.59 4.51
CA GLY A 80 -12.19 -21.20 4.31
C GLY A 80 -10.77 -20.85 4.77
N ASP A 81 -9.92 -21.85 5.02
CA ASP A 81 -8.60 -21.74 5.67
C ASP A 81 -7.43 -22.26 4.81
N LEU A 82 -7.72 -22.89 3.67
CA LEU A 82 -6.75 -23.48 2.76
C LEU A 82 -6.97 -22.97 1.34
N SER A 83 -5.88 -22.83 0.60
CA SER A 83 -5.91 -22.55 -0.83
C SER A 83 -4.75 -23.28 -1.51
N CYS A 84 -4.65 -23.20 -2.83
CA CYS A 84 -3.48 -23.70 -3.53
C CYS A 84 -2.17 -23.09 -2.99
N ALA A 85 -2.19 -21.84 -2.52
CA ALA A 85 -1.05 -21.16 -1.93
C ALA A 85 -0.57 -21.77 -0.59
N SER A 86 -1.42 -22.54 0.11
CA SER A 86 -1.04 -23.18 1.37
C SER A 86 0.10 -24.18 1.17
N CYS A 87 0.05 -24.96 0.09
CA CYS A 87 1.15 -25.85 -0.32
C CYS A 87 2.09 -25.13 -1.31
N HIS A 88 1.55 -24.28 -2.19
CA HIS A 88 2.32 -23.54 -3.18
C HIS A 88 2.63 -22.10 -2.74
N GLN A 89 3.34 -21.96 -1.62
CA GLN A 89 3.63 -20.66 -1.02
C GLN A 89 4.31 -19.71 -2.02
N ASN A 90 3.70 -18.55 -2.28
CA ASN A 90 4.16 -17.59 -3.30
C ASN A 90 4.39 -18.22 -4.69
N GLY A 91 3.51 -19.15 -5.07
CA GLY A 91 3.60 -19.92 -6.31
C GLY A 91 4.73 -20.96 -6.32
N HIS A 92 5.36 -21.21 -5.18
CA HIS A 92 6.46 -22.14 -5.04
C HIS A 92 6.02 -23.45 -4.37
N ARG A 93 6.80 -23.95 -3.42
CA ARG A 93 6.55 -25.15 -2.63
C ARG A 93 6.67 -24.81 -1.14
N ASP A 94 6.01 -25.59 -0.31
CA ASP A 94 6.05 -25.54 1.15
C ASP A 94 7.26 -26.26 1.76
N GLY A 95 7.98 -27.04 0.96
CA GLY A 95 9.12 -27.83 1.43
C GLY A 95 8.71 -29.10 2.19
N LEU A 96 7.47 -29.57 2.01
CA LEU A 96 6.93 -30.76 2.66
C LEU A 96 6.67 -31.88 1.63
N ALA A 97 6.74 -33.14 2.08
CA ALA A 97 6.21 -34.28 1.35
C ALA A 97 4.82 -34.66 1.86
N TRP A 98 3.93 -34.99 0.91
CA TRP A 98 2.55 -35.32 1.19
C TRP A 98 2.14 -36.63 0.53
N ASP A 99 1.38 -37.46 1.26
CA ASP A 99 0.72 -38.64 0.68
C ASP A 99 -0.73 -38.31 0.30
N LEU A 100 -0.90 -37.59 -0.82
CA LEU A 100 -2.21 -37.14 -1.33
C LEU A 100 -2.77 -38.10 -2.38
N GLY A 101 -2.68 -39.40 -2.10
CA GLY A 101 -3.34 -40.44 -2.89
C GLY A 101 -4.86 -40.40 -2.78
N ASP A 102 -5.53 -40.86 -3.84
CA ASP A 102 -6.98 -41.06 -3.82
C ASP A 102 -7.29 -42.54 -3.64
N PRO A 103 -7.71 -43.01 -2.46
CA PRO A 103 -8.01 -44.42 -2.23
C PRO A 103 -9.26 -44.90 -3.00
N GLN A 104 -10.09 -43.99 -3.50
CA GLN A 104 -11.27 -44.29 -4.34
C GLN A 104 -11.01 -44.07 -5.83
N GLY A 105 -9.81 -43.61 -6.18
CA GLY A 105 -9.44 -43.30 -7.55
C GLY A 105 -9.36 -44.54 -8.43
N GLN A 106 -9.27 -44.30 -9.74
CA GLN A 106 -9.11 -45.36 -10.74
C GLN A 106 -7.66 -45.40 -11.23
N MET A 107 -7.25 -46.55 -11.77
CA MET A 107 -5.96 -46.66 -12.47
C MET A 107 -5.90 -45.64 -13.61
N GLN A 108 -4.78 -44.93 -13.71
CA GLN A 108 -4.57 -43.94 -14.76
C GLN A 108 -3.51 -44.43 -15.74
N THR A 109 -3.87 -44.52 -17.02
CA THR A 109 -2.93 -44.88 -18.10
C THR A 109 -2.43 -43.62 -18.80
N VAL A 110 -1.11 -43.48 -18.95
CA VAL A 110 -0.45 -42.35 -19.61
C VAL A 110 0.45 -42.89 -20.72
N ALA A 111 0.18 -42.47 -21.95
CA ALA A 111 1.05 -42.73 -23.09
C ALA A 111 2.09 -41.62 -23.23
N GLY A 112 3.35 -41.97 -23.53
CA GLY A 112 4.42 -40.98 -23.76
C GLY A 112 5.70 -41.20 -22.94
N GLY A 113 5.90 -42.38 -22.37
CA GLY A 113 7.15 -42.76 -21.72
C GLY A 113 8.29 -42.97 -22.72
N LEU A 114 9.49 -43.20 -22.19
CA LEU A 114 10.68 -43.53 -22.97
C LEU A 114 10.37 -44.62 -24.02
N LEU A 115 10.73 -44.38 -25.29
CA LEU A 115 10.43 -45.26 -26.44
C LEU A 115 8.93 -45.53 -26.70
N GLY A 116 8.05 -44.62 -26.30
CA GLY A 116 6.60 -44.77 -26.48
C GLY A 116 5.96 -45.70 -25.45
N ALA A 117 6.66 -45.99 -24.35
CA ALA A 117 6.13 -46.79 -23.26
C ALA A 117 4.83 -46.18 -22.69
N VAL A 118 3.98 -47.07 -22.20
CA VAL A 118 2.72 -46.74 -21.54
C VAL A 118 2.89 -46.98 -20.04
N SER A 119 2.70 -45.93 -19.25
CA SER A 119 2.75 -45.99 -17.78
C SER A 119 1.35 -46.19 -17.22
N ASN A 120 1.21 -47.07 -16.22
CA ASN A 120 -0.03 -47.29 -15.50
C ASN A 120 0.16 -46.90 -14.04
N PHE A 121 -0.55 -45.85 -13.61
CA PHE A 121 -0.43 -45.29 -12.27
C PHE A 121 -1.58 -45.71 -11.37
N HIS A 122 -1.21 -46.22 -10.19
CA HIS A 122 -2.14 -46.43 -9.09
C HIS A 122 -2.61 -45.07 -8.52
N PRO A 123 -3.88 -44.96 -8.09
CA PRO A 123 -4.41 -43.69 -7.58
C PRO A 123 -3.82 -43.29 -6.21
N MET A 124 -3.37 -44.26 -5.41
CA MET A 124 -2.44 -44.01 -4.30
C MET A 124 -1.04 -43.75 -4.83
N LYS A 125 -0.46 -42.60 -4.45
CA LYS A 125 0.79 -42.09 -5.03
C LYS A 125 2.00 -42.33 -4.14
N GLY A 126 1.78 -42.44 -2.82
CA GLY A 126 2.86 -42.35 -1.83
C GLY A 126 3.32 -40.90 -1.61
N PRO A 127 4.27 -40.71 -0.69
CA PRO A 127 4.79 -39.39 -0.34
C PRO A 127 5.44 -38.69 -1.54
N MET A 128 5.01 -37.46 -1.82
CA MET A 128 5.59 -36.60 -2.85
C MET A 128 5.73 -35.18 -2.35
N THR A 129 6.87 -34.55 -2.61
CA THR A 129 7.13 -33.15 -2.32
C THR A 129 6.33 -32.24 -3.22
N THR A 130 5.86 -31.12 -2.68
CA THR A 130 5.16 -30.11 -3.48
C THR A 130 6.07 -29.55 -4.58
N GLN A 131 5.62 -29.59 -5.84
CA GLN A 131 6.35 -28.97 -6.96
C GLN A 131 6.06 -27.47 -7.06
N SER A 132 7.06 -26.71 -7.52
CA SER A 132 6.90 -25.28 -7.80
C SER A 132 5.95 -25.04 -8.98
N LEU A 133 5.04 -24.06 -8.84
CA LEU A 133 4.26 -23.54 -9.98
C LEU A 133 5.06 -22.56 -10.84
N ARG A 134 6.15 -21.99 -10.31
CA ARG A 134 7.06 -21.12 -11.06
C ARG A 134 7.64 -21.85 -12.27
N GLY A 135 7.51 -21.26 -13.45
CA GLY A 135 8.00 -21.82 -14.71
C GLY A 135 7.40 -23.17 -15.09
N ILE A 136 6.28 -23.60 -14.47
CA ILE A 136 5.74 -24.96 -14.68
C ILE A 136 5.04 -25.10 -16.04
N ILE A 137 4.45 -24.02 -16.55
CA ILE A 137 3.78 -24.00 -17.86
C ILE A 137 4.82 -24.15 -18.97
N GLY A 138 4.55 -25.04 -19.92
CA GLY A 138 5.50 -25.44 -20.96
C GLY A 138 6.31 -26.68 -20.59
N ASN A 139 6.22 -27.17 -19.35
CA ASN A 139 6.83 -28.42 -18.90
C ASN A 139 5.84 -29.58 -18.86
N GLU A 140 4.73 -29.53 -19.56
CA GLU A 140 3.75 -30.62 -19.63
C GLU A 140 4.34 -31.93 -20.19
N PRO A 141 3.89 -33.12 -19.75
CA PRO A 141 2.85 -33.32 -18.73
C PRO A 141 3.38 -33.00 -17.32
N LEU A 142 2.50 -32.53 -16.44
CA LEU A 142 2.79 -32.03 -15.10
C LEU A 142 2.74 -33.14 -14.04
N HIS A 143 3.09 -32.78 -12.79
CA HIS A 143 3.23 -33.66 -11.62
C HIS A 143 4.46 -34.59 -11.70
N TRP A 144 4.89 -35.18 -10.56
CA TRP A 144 6.10 -36.03 -10.48
C TRP A 144 6.03 -37.23 -11.42
N ARG A 145 4.82 -37.72 -11.68
CA ARG A 145 4.55 -38.88 -12.53
C ARG A 145 4.34 -38.53 -14.01
N GLY A 146 4.21 -37.24 -14.36
CA GLY A 146 3.81 -36.84 -15.70
C GLY A 146 2.37 -37.25 -16.05
N ASP A 147 1.48 -37.37 -15.07
CA ASP A 147 0.11 -37.87 -15.21
C ASP A 147 -0.94 -36.75 -15.32
N ARG A 148 -0.52 -35.52 -15.59
CA ARG A 148 -1.42 -34.37 -15.79
C ARG A 148 -1.08 -33.66 -17.09
N ALA A 149 -1.93 -33.75 -18.11
CA ALA A 149 -1.62 -33.19 -19.42
C ALA A 149 -1.44 -31.66 -19.42
N SER A 150 -2.06 -30.95 -18.47
CA SER A 150 -2.02 -29.49 -18.33
C SER A 150 -2.42 -29.06 -16.92
N LEU A 151 -2.34 -27.75 -16.64
CA LEU A 151 -2.83 -27.19 -15.37
C LEU A 151 -4.34 -27.41 -15.19
N ALA A 152 -5.12 -27.44 -16.27
CA ALA A 152 -6.57 -27.67 -16.21
C ALA A 152 -6.93 -29.05 -15.63
N ASN A 153 -6.03 -30.05 -15.72
CA ASN A 153 -6.23 -31.36 -15.11
C ASN A 153 -6.15 -31.34 -13.57
N PHE A 154 -5.79 -30.20 -12.96
CA PHE A 154 -5.86 -30.00 -11.51
C PHE A 154 -7.17 -29.36 -11.05
N ASN A 155 -8.08 -28.97 -11.96
CA ASN A 155 -9.36 -28.35 -11.58
C ASN A 155 -10.18 -29.19 -10.58
N PRO A 156 -10.27 -30.53 -10.69
CA PRO A 156 -10.96 -31.35 -9.70
C PRO A 156 -10.43 -31.19 -8.26
N ALA A 157 -9.16 -30.78 -8.08
CA ALA A 157 -8.56 -30.61 -6.76
C ALA A 157 -9.23 -29.52 -5.91
N PHE A 158 -9.91 -28.54 -6.52
CA PHE A 158 -10.72 -27.56 -5.78
C PHE A 158 -11.84 -28.24 -4.98
N GLN A 159 -12.39 -29.36 -5.47
CA GLN A 159 -13.39 -30.14 -4.74
C GLN A 159 -12.76 -31.31 -3.99
N SER A 160 -11.96 -32.13 -4.67
CA SER A 160 -11.50 -33.41 -4.12
C SER A 160 -10.38 -33.27 -3.09
N LEU A 161 -9.56 -32.21 -3.17
CA LEU A 161 -8.44 -31.98 -2.26
C LEU A 161 -8.74 -30.85 -1.26
N LEU A 162 -9.23 -29.71 -1.75
CA LEU A 162 -9.58 -28.59 -0.87
C LEU A 162 -10.96 -28.73 -0.21
N GLY A 163 -11.80 -29.68 -0.66
CA GLY A 163 -13.15 -29.87 -0.15
C GLY A 163 -14.13 -28.75 -0.55
N GLY A 164 -13.76 -27.92 -1.55
CA GLY A 164 -14.56 -26.81 -2.00
C GLY A 164 -15.90 -27.23 -2.63
N PRO A 165 -16.87 -26.30 -2.75
CA PRO A 165 -18.20 -26.62 -3.21
C PRO A 165 -18.27 -26.90 -4.72
N ARG A 166 -17.30 -26.42 -5.51
CA ARG A 166 -17.29 -26.52 -6.98
C ARG A 166 -15.88 -26.51 -7.55
N GLN A 167 -15.77 -27.00 -8.78
CA GLN A 167 -14.63 -26.72 -9.65
C GLN A 167 -14.70 -25.30 -10.20
N LEU A 168 -13.58 -24.80 -10.71
CA LEU A 168 -13.54 -23.58 -11.48
C LEU A 168 -14.24 -23.78 -12.83
N THR A 169 -14.91 -22.74 -13.32
CA THR A 169 -15.41 -22.68 -14.69
C THR A 169 -14.25 -22.63 -15.68
N THR A 170 -14.53 -22.84 -16.98
CA THR A 170 -13.52 -22.77 -18.03
C THR A 170 -12.78 -21.43 -18.06
N ASP A 171 -13.49 -20.31 -17.88
CA ASP A 171 -12.87 -18.99 -17.90
C ASP A 171 -11.99 -18.75 -16.66
N GLU A 172 -12.44 -19.22 -15.49
CA GLU A 172 -11.67 -19.12 -14.24
C GLU A 172 -10.38 -19.95 -14.30
N ILE A 173 -10.42 -21.21 -14.78
CA ILE A 173 -9.21 -22.03 -14.90
C ILE A 173 -8.26 -21.51 -15.98
N ASN A 174 -8.79 -20.88 -17.05
CA ASN A 174 -7.97 -20.20 -18.05
C ASN A 174 -7.29 -18.94 -17.48
N ALA A 175 -8.02 -18.14 -16.69
CA ALA A 175 -7.45 -17.00 -15.97
C ALA A 175 -6.36 -17.45 -14.98
N PHE A 176 -6.62 -18.51 -14.22
CA PHE A 176 -5.63 -19.09 -13.30
C PHE A 176 -4.38 -19.59 -14.05
N THR A 177 -4.55 -20.31 -15.16
CA THR A 177 -3.45 -20.78 -16.02
C THR A 177 -2.62 -19.63 -16.57
N THR A 178 -3.28 -18.56 -16.99
CA THR A 178 -2.62 -17.35 -17.50
C THR A 178 -1.80 -16.66 -16.41
N PHE A 179 -2.32 -16.60 -15.17
CA PHE A 179 -1.55 -16.10 -14.03
C PHE A 179 -0.37 -17.01 -13.68
N VAL A 180 -0.54 -18.33 -13.61
CA VAL A 180 0.56 -19.27 -13.30
C VAL A 180 1.68 -19.16 -14.33
N ARG A 181 1.38 -18.87 -15.60
CA ARG A 181 2.38 -18.59 -16.64
C ARG A 181 3.27 -17.39 -16.32
N THR A 182 2.80 -16.42 -15.54
CA THR A 182 3.58 -15.25 -15.11
C THR A 182 4.52 -15.54 -13.94
N LEU A 183 4.34 -16.68 -13.25
CA LEU A 183 5.18 -17.06 -12.12
C LEU A 183 6.53 -17.54 -12.64
N THR A 184 7.59 -16.77 -12.36
CA THR A 184 8.97 -17.14 -12.69
C THR A 184 9.75 -17.46 -11.44
N TYR A 185 10.84 -18.20 -11.59
CA TYR A 185 11.80 -18.37 -10.51
C TYR A 185 12.57 -17.06 -10.28
N PRO A 186 13.04 -16.78 -9.06
CA PRO A 186 14.01 -15.71 -8.86
C PRO A 186 15.32 -16.05 -9.59
N PRO A 187 16.21 -15.07 -9.81
CA PRO A 187 17.56 -15.37 -10.27
C PRO A 187 18.27 -16.33 -9.32
N ASN A 188 19.08 -17.23 -9.87
CA ASN A 188 19.85 -18.15 -9.05
C ASN A 188 21.03 -17.41 -8.39
N PRO A 189 21.13 -17.40 -7.04
CA PRO A 189 22.22 -16.71 -6.35
C PRO A 189 23.59 -17.36 -6.56
N ASN A 190 23.63 -18.59 -7.08
CA ASN A 190 24.87 -19.31 -7.38
C ASN A 190 25.39 -19.05 -8.80
N GLU A 191 24.70 -18.25 -9.62
CA GLU A 191 25.21 -17.82 -10.92
C GLU A 191 26.00 -16.50 -10.79
N ASN A 192 26.95 -16.25 -11.71
CA ASN A 192 27.62 -14.96 -11.72
C ASN A 192 26.64 -13.86 -12.19
N PRO A 193 26.77 -12.61 -11.71
CA PRO A 193 25.91 -11.49 -12.11
C PRO A 193 25.86 -11.21 -13.62
N ASP A 194 26.87 -11.63 -14.38
CA ASP A 194 26.95 -11.52 -15.84
C ASP A 194 26.36 -12.73 -16.58
N ARG A 195 25.71 -13.65 -15.85
CA ARG A 195 25.11 -14.91 -16.32
C ARG A 195 26.13 -15.93 -16.84
N THR A 196 27.42 -15.77 -16.50
CA THR A 196 28.42 -16.81 -16.72
C THR A 196 28.37 -17.84 -15.58
N MET A 197 28.82 -19.07 -15.85
CA MET A 197 28.92 -20.11 -14.82
C MET A 197 30.12 -19.85 -13.90
N PRO A 198 29.97 -20.02 -12.57
CA PRO A 198 31.10 -19.97 -11.65
C PRO A 198 32.19 -20.97 -12.04
N ASN A 199 33.44 -20.48 -12.10
CA ASN A 199 34.60 -21.30 -12.42
C ASN A 199 35.82 -20.89 -11.59
N PRO A 200 35.83 -21.21 -10.28
CA PRO A 200 36.98 -20.90 -9.42
C PRO A 200 38.22 -21.68 -9.86
N ALA A 201 39.40 -21.11 -9.60
CA ALA A 201 40.69 -21.71 -9.94
C ALA A 201 40.97 -23.02 -9.18
N THR A 202 40.44 -23.15 -7.96
CA THR A 202 40.54 -24.34 -7.10
C THR A 202 39.20 -24.64 -6.44
N GLY A 203 39.00 -25.89 -6.04
CA GLY A 203 37.73 -26.36 -5.45
C GLY A 203 36.63 -26.57 -6.49
N PRO A 204 35.40 -26.91 -6.06
CA PRO A 204 34.29 -27.27 -6.95
C PRO A 204 33.90 -26.17 -7.95
N SER A 205 33.59 -26.53 -9.20
CA SER A 205 33.28 -25.60 -10.30
C SER A 205 32.03 -26.02 -11.06
N ALA A 206 31.06 -25.10 -11.16
CA ALA A 206 29.86 -25.29 -11.98
C ALA A 206 30.21 -25.40 -13.47
N ALA A 207 31.21 -24.66 -13.96
CA ALA A 207 31.63 -24.76 -15.36
C ALA A 207 32.22 -26.13 -15.72
N ARG A 208 33.04 -26.72 -14.83
CA ARG A 208 33.53 -28.11 -15.03
C ARG A 208 32.39 -29.12 -14.86
N GLY A 209 31.49 -28.89 -13.91
CA GLY A 209 30.28 -29.68 -13.73
C GLY A 209 29.43 -29.74 -14.98
N ALA A 210 29.21 -28.60 -15.64
CA ALA A 210 28.44 -28.52 -16.88
C ALA A 210 29.10 -29.32 -18.02
N GLN A 211 30.44 -29.32 -18.11
CA GLN A 211 31.15 -30.14 -19.09
C GLN A 211 30.91 -31.63 -18.85
N LEU A 212 31.08 -32.08 -17.59
CA LEU A 212 30.83 -33.47 -17.20
C LEU A 212 29.37 -33.87 -17.46
N PHE A 213 28.42 -33.03 -17.06
CA PHE A 213 26.99 -33.26 -17.21
C PHE A 213 26.56 -33.45 -18.67
N ASN A 214 27.18 -32.69 -19.59
CA ASN A 214 26.82 -32.67 -21.00
C ASN A 214 27.57 -33.71 -21.84
N ALA A 215 28.82 -34.01 -21.51
CA ALA A 215 29.71 -34.77 -22.37
C ALA A 215 30.15 -36.13 -21.81
N THR A 216 30.04 -36.35 -20.49
CA THR A 216 30.46 -37.61 -19.86
C THR A 216 29.28 -38.56 -19.70
N THR A 217 29.47 -39.81 -20.11
CA THR A 217 28.50 -40.89 -19.91
C THR A 217 28.64 -41.49 -18.52
N PHE A 218 27.56 -41.50 -17.74
CA PHE A 218 27.55 -42.00 -16.36
C PHE A 218 26.79 -43.32 -16.17
N ASP A 219 25.57 -43.41 -16.69
CA ASP A 219 24.65 -44.53 -16.48
C ASP A 219 25.16 -45.82 -17.11
N ALA A 220 25.97 -46.59 -16.37
CA ALA A 220 26.76 -47.71 -16.87
C ALA A 220 27.60 -47.39 -18.13
N GLY A 221 27.95 -46.11 -18.34
CA GLY A 221 28.64 -45.63 -19.53
C GLY A 221 27.75 -45.46 -20.77
N VAL A 222 26.43 -45.50 -20.63
CA VAL A 222 25.47 -45.43 -21.75
C VAL A 222 24.91 -44.01 -21.95
N PHE A 223 24.50 -43.34 -20.86
CA PHE A 223 23.84 -42.03 -20.96
C PHE A 223 24.62 -40.89 -20.31
N THR A 224 24.58 -39.71 -20.92
CA THR A 224 24.95 -38.43 -20.29
C THR A 224 23.75 -37.86 -19.54
N CYS A 225 23.98 -37.02 -18.53
CA CYS A 225 22.88 -36.40 -17.78
C CYS A 225 21.96 -35.57 -18.70
N ASN A 226 22.54 -34.89 -19.70
CA ASN A 226 21.85 -34.02 -20.64
C ASN A 226 20.81 -34.73 -21.55
N GLN A 227 20.92 -36.05 -21.71
CA GLN A 227 19.92 -36.79 -22.51
C GLN A 227 18.55 -36.82 -21.85
N CYS A 228 18.50 -36.81 -20.51
CA CYS A 228 17.26 -36.68 -19.74
C CYS A 228 17.03 -35.24 -19.29
N HIS A 229 18.05 -34.63 -18.70
CA HIS A 229 17.98 -33.29 -18.16
C HIS A 229 18.56 -32.27 -19.14
N THR A 230 17.73 -31.74 -20.04
CA THR A 230 18.20 -30.87 -21.14
C THR A 230 18.90 -29.60 -20.64
N ALA A 231 20.23 -29.58 -20.80
CA ALA A 231 21.18 -28.49 -20.55
C ALA A 231 21.94 -28.17 -21.86
N SER A 232 21.23 -27.90 -22.96
CA SER A 232 21.83 -27.49 -24.24
C SER A 232 22.14 -25.97 -24.27
N PRO A 233 22.95 -25.42 -25.19
CA PRO A 233 23.39 -24.03 -25.10
C PRO A 233 22.19 -23.09 -25.21
N GLY A 234 21.79 -22.51 -24.08
CA GLY A 234 20.49 -21.89 -23.91
C GLY A 234 19.81 -22.45 -22.66
N PHE A 235 19.80 -21.64 -21.62
CA PHE A 235 19.22 -21.96 -20.32
C PHE A 235 17.73 -22.37 -20.45
N GLY A 236 17.45 -23.66 -20.22
CA GLY A 236 16.12 -24.27 -20.34
C GLY A 236 15.59 -24.79 -19.00
N PRO A 237 14.47 -25.53 -18.97
CA PRO A 237 13.93 -26.10 -17.73
C PRO A 237 14.78 -27.23 -17.14
N GLY A 238 15.74 -27.81 -17.87
CA GLY A 238 16.51 -28.95 -17.37
C GLY A 238 15.74 -30.27 -17.39
N THR A 239 14.75 -30.41 -18.28
CA THR A 239 13.96 -31.65 -18.44
C THR A 239 13.56 -31.86 -19.90
N ASN A 240 13.71 -33.09 -20.38
CA ASN A 240 13.17 -33.55 -21.66
C ASN A 240 11.71 -34.05 -21.55
N LYS A 241 11.14 -34.03 -20.34
CA LYS A 241 9.75 -34.36 -20.01
C LYS A 241 9.39 -35.85 -20.16
N LEU A 242 10.36 -36.72 -20.42
CA LEU A 242 10.12 -38.16 -20.56
C LEU A 242 9.71 -38.77 -19.21
N ILE A 243 8.83 -39.77 -19.29
CA ILE A 243 8.51 -40.65 -18.16
C ILE A 243 9.45 -41.85 -18.22
N ILE A 244 10.23 -42.04 -17.17
CA ILE A 244 11.24 -43.09 -17.03
C ILE A 244 10.64 -44.24 -16.21
N PRO A 245 10.76 -45.50 -16.68
CA PRO A 245 10.22 -46.66 -15.98
C PRO A 245 10.81 -46.84 -14.57
N ALA A 246 9.96 -47.24 -13.63
CA ALA A 246 10.30 -47.50 -12.23
C ALA A 246 11.55 -48.38 -12.07
N ILE A 247 11.65 -49.44 -12.88
CA ILE A 247 12.76 -50.39 -12.86
C ILE A 247 14.11 -49.75 -13.21
N ALA A 248 14.13 -48.75 -14.10
CA ALA A 248 15.35 -48.04 -14.48
C ALA A 248 15.77 -47.04 -13.40
N LEU A 249 14.81 -46.54 -12.63
CA LEU A 249 15.05 -45.60 -11.53
C LEU A 249 15.36 -46.29 -10.19
N GLY A 250 15.07 -47.60 -10.07
CA GLY A 250 15.07 -48.28 -8.77
C GLY A 250 13.95 -47.81 -7.85
N GLU A 251 12.85 -47.32 -8.44
CA GLU A 251 11.73 -46.71 -7.74
C GLU A 251 10.48 -47.61 -7.73
N SER A 252 9.50 -47.26 -6.91
CA SER A 252 8.23 -48.00 -6.80
C SER A 252 7.26 -47.78 -7.97
N GLN A 253 7.46 -46.70 -8.75
CA GLN A 253 6.61 -46.33 -9.88
C GLN A 253 7.38 -45.49 -10.90
N ASP A 254 6.79 -45.29 -12.08
CA ASP A 254 7.38 -44.48 -13.12
C ASP A 254 7.39 -43.00 -12.73
N PHE A 255 8.46 -42.28 -13.10
CA PHE A 255 8.57 -40.86 -12.83
C PHE A 255 8.95 -40.07 -14.06
N LYS A 256 8.38 -38.89 -14.19
CA LYS A 256 8.81 -37.91 -15.16
C LYS A 256 10.14 -37.31 -14.74
N VAL A 257 11.05 -37.16 -15.69
CA VAL A 257 12.30 -36.40 -15.49
C VAL A 257 11.97 -35.00 -14.97
N PRO A 258 12.36 -34.63 -13.74
CA PRO A 258 12.02 -33.33 -13.17
C PRO A 258 12.86 -32.21 -13.81
N GLN A 259 12.32 -30.98 -13.79
CA GLN A 259 13.10 -29.78 -14.11
C GLN A 259 14.19 -29.55 -13.07
N LEU A 260 15.30 -28.90 -13.45
CA LEU A 260 16.44 -28.60 -12.55
C LEU A 260 16.45 -27.16 -12.03
N ARG A 261 15.40 -26.38 -12.28
CA ARG A 261 15.31 -24.99 -11.82
C ARG A 261 15.02 -24.88 -10.34
N GLY A 262 15.84 -24.10 -9.64
CA GLY A 262 15.66 -23.82 -8.21
C GLY A 262 16.01 -24.99 -7.29
N GLU A 263 16.85 -25.93 -7.76
CA GLU A 263 17.33 -27.04 -6.93
C GLU A 263 18.16 -26.56 -5.73
N TYR A 264 18.84 -25.42 -5.83
CA TYR A 264 19.53 -24.79 -4.69
C TYR A 264 18.61 -24.48 -3.50
N GLN A 265 17.31 -24.31 -3.75
CA GLN A 265 16.33 -24.02 -2.69
C GLN A 265 15.93 -25.28 -1.92
N LYS A 266 16.37 -26.49 -2.32
CA LYS A 266 16.08 -27.78 -1.65
C LYS A 266 17.15 -28.16 -0.62
N LEU A 267 18.22 -27.38 -0.51
CA LEU A 267 19.22 -27.55 0.52
C LEU A 267 18.61 -27.28 1.91
N GLY A 268 19.17 -27.92 2.93
CA GLY A 268 18.83 -27.65 4.33
C GLY A 268 18.43 -28.87 5.15
N LEU A 269 18.17 -30.01 4.50
CA LEU A 269 18.15 -31.33 5.13
C LEU A 269 19.60 -31.80 5.35
N LEU A 270 19.88 -32.37 6.51
CA LEU A 270 21.15 -32.98 6.87
C LEU A 270 20.85 -34.36 7.47
N ASN A 271 21.51 -35.41 7.01
CA ASN A 271 21.38 -36.74 7.62
C ASN A 271 22.18 -36.87 8.93
N ALA A 272 22.04 -35.89 9.83
CA ALA A 272 22.76 -35.79 11.09
C ALA A 272 21.87 -35.23 12.22
N PRO A 273 22.16 -35.55 13.50
CA PRO A 273 21.44 -34.95 14.63
C PRO A 273 21.62 -33.43 14.69
N GLY A 274 20.57 -32.71 15.05
CA GLY A 274 20.61 -31.25 15.27
C GLY A 274 19.47 -30.51 14.59
N GLU A 275 19.46 -29.19 14.76
CA GLU A 275 18.52 -28.30 14.07
C GLU A 275 18.87 -28.19 12.59
N GLN A 276 17.84 -28.16 11.75
CA GLN A 276 17.96 -28.14 10.30
C GLN A 276 16.95 -27.18 9.70
N ILE A 277 17.27 -26.65 8.51
CA ILE A 277 16.45 -25.64 7.85
C ILE A 277 15.29 -26.29 7.09
N SER A 278 15.45 -27.55 6.65
CA SER A 278 14.42 -28.32 5.94
C SER A 278 14.35 -29.75 6.47
N GLY A 279 13.14 -30.34 6.48
CA GLY A 279 12.92 -31.75 6.76
C GLY A 279 12.95 -32.65 5.52
N PHE A 280 12.98 -32.06 4.32
CA PHE A 280 12.95 -32.75 3.04
C PHE A 280 13.97 -32.12 2.09
N GLY A 281 14.70 -32.94 1.35
CA GLY A 281 15.71 -32.52 0.38
C GLY A 281 15.27 -32.77 -1.07
N PHE A 282 16.03 -33.60 -1.76
CA PHE A 282 15.96 -33.90 -3.19
C PHE A 282 15.08 -35.12 -3.47
N ILE A 283 14.91 -35.40 -4.77
CA ILE A 283 14.03 -36.43 -5.35
C ILE A 283 12.54 -36.23 -5.01
N HIS A 284 11.68 -37.16 -5.46
CA HIS A 284 10.23 -36.98 -5.41
C HIS A 284 9.69 -36.97 -3.98
N ASP A 285 10.22 -37.79 -3.08
CA ASP A 285 9.78 -37.92 -1.69
C ASP A 285 10.57 -37.06 -0.70
N GLY A 286 11.64 -36.39 -1.16
CA GLY A 286 12.46 -35.51 -0.32
C GLY A 286 13.46 -36.26 0.57
N SER A 287 13.71 -37.56 0.35
CA SER A 287 14.52 -38.39 1.26
C SER A 287 16.04 -38.21 1.13
N ILE A 288 16.52 -37.63 0.02
CA ILE A 288 17.96 -37.41 -0.19
C ILE A 288 18.34 -36.00 0.25
N ASP A 289 19.35 -35.84 1.09
CA ASP A 289 19.73 -34.57 1.70
C ASP A 289 20.46 -33.61 0.76
N ASN A 290 21.32 -34.12 -0.14
CA ASN A 290 22.07 -33.29 -1.08
C ASN A 290 22.36 -33.99 -2.44
N VAL A 291 22.73 -33.19 -3.45
CA VAL A 291 23.02 -33.69 -4.81
C VAL A 291 24.27 -34.58 -4.82
N PHE A 292 25.28 -34.27 -4.00
CA PHE A 292 26.48 -35.10 -3.93
C PHE A 292 26.19 -36.54 -3.50
N ASP A 293 25.34 -36.75 -2.49
CA ASP A 293 24.93 -38.08 -2.02
C ASP A 293 23.99 -38.76 -3.01
N PHE A 294 23.09 -38.01 -3.66
CA PHE A 294 22.31 -38.53 -4.80
C PHE A 294 23.22 -39.11 -5.89
N LEU A 295 24.31 -38.41 -6.23
CA LEU A 295 25.23 -38.84 -7.27
C LEU A 295 25.98 -40.14 -6.89
N HIS A 296 26.00 -40.58 -5.63
CA HIS A 296 26.56 -41.88 -5.25
C HIS A 296 25.67 -43.08 -5.60
N ALA A 297 24.47 -42.85 -6.15
CA ALA A 297 23.63 -43.93 -6.64
C ALA A 297 24.42 -44.86 -7.60
N PRO A 298 24.25 -46.19 -7.51
CA PRO A 298 25.09 -47.16 -8.24
C PRO A 298 25.10 -47.01 -9.76
N VAL A 299 24.10 -46.34 -10.33
CA VAL A 299 24.00 -46.05 -11.76
C VAL A 299 25.09 -45.07 -12.23
N PHE A 300 25.63 -44.22 -11.35
CA PHE A 300 26.57 -43.17 -11.72
C PHE A 300 28.05 -43.55 -11.49
N ASN A 301 28.83 -43.67 -12.57
CA ASN A 301 30.23 -44.13 -12.55
C ASN A 301 31.30 -42.99 -12.55
N PHE A 302 31.15 -41.97 -11.70
CA PHE A 302 32.13 -40.88 -11.60
C PHE A 302 33.51 -41.37 -11.16
N GLN A 303 34.58 -40.72 -11.65
CA GLN A 303 35.97 -41.11 -11.37
C GLN A 303 36.48 -40.61 -10.01
N SER A 304 35.84 -39.58 -9.44
CA SER A 304 36.18 -39.04 -8.12
C SER A 304 35.06 -38.18 -7.54
N ASP A 305 35.09 -37.99 -6.23
CA ASP A 305 34.20 -37.07 -5.52
C ASP A 305 34.37 -35.62 -5.98
N SER A 306 35.54 -35.24 -6.48
CA SER A 306 35.74 -33.91 -7.07
C SER A 306 34.84 -33.70 -8.30
N GLN A 307 34.67 -34.73 -9.14
CA GLN A 307 33.76 -34.64 -10.29
C GLN A 307 32.30 -34.58 -9.84
N ARG A 308 31.94 -35.29 -8.76
CA ARG A 308 30.60 -35.22 -8.17
C ARG A 308 30.29 -33.83 -7.65
N ARG A 309 31.23 -33.23 -6.92
CA ARG A 309 31.11 -31.85 -6.39
C ARG A 309 31.03 -30.83 -7.51
N ASP A 310 31.79 -31.00 -8.60
CA ASP A 310 31.67 -30.14 -9.78
C ASP A 310 30.26 -30.20 -10.39
N VAL A 311 29.70 -31.40 -10.59
CA VAL A 311 28.32 -31.58 -11.10
C VAL A 311 27.27 -31.05 -10.12
N GLU A 312 27.45 -31.26 -8.82
CA GLU A 312 26.60 -30.65 -7.79
C GLU A 312 26.59 -29.12 -7.92
N GLN A 313 27.74 -28.46 -8.05
CA GLN A 313 27.78 -27.01 -8.24
C GLN A 313 27.05 -26.57 -9.51
N PHE A 314 27.12 -27.36 -10.58
CA PHE A 314 26.35 -27.06 -11.80
C PHE A 314 24.83 -27.16 -11.57
N VAL A 315 24.36 -28.22 -10.90
CA VAL A 315 22.93 -28.39 -10.59
C VAL A 315 22.42 -27.29 -9.64
N LEU A 316 23.23 -26.89 -8.65
CA LEU A 316 22.88 -25.82 -7.72
C LEU A 316 22.96 -24.43 -8.37
N ALA A 317 23.79 -24.24 -9.40
CA ALA A 317 23.87 -23.03 -10.22
C ALA A 317 23.02 -23.11 -11.50
N PHE A 318 22.10 -24.07 -11.60
CA PHE A 318 21.29 -24.24 -12.80
C PHE A 318 20.39 -23.01 -13.01
N ASP A 319 20.45 -22.45 -14.22
CA ASP A 319 19.75 -21.21 -14.56
C ASP A 319 18.24 -21.38 -14.44
N THR A 320 17.62 -20.41 -13.77
CA THR A 320 16.21 -20.45 -13.39
C THR A 320 15.26 -19.90 -14.46
N GLY A 321 15.79 -19.50 -15.61
CA GLY A 321 15.14 -18.71 -16.65
C GLY A 321 15.13 -17.20 -16.37
N THR A 322 15.51 -16.79 -15.15
CA THR A 322 15.56 -15.38 -14.73
C THR A 322 17.02 -14.97 -14.54
N PRO A 323 17.54 -14.06 -15.37
CA PRO A 323 18.96 -13.73 -15.32
C PRO A 323 19.38 -13.07 -13.98
N PRO A 324 20.61 -13.33 -13.49
CA PRO A 324 21.15 -12.76 -12.25
C PRO A 324 21.15 -11.22 -12.17
N ALA A 325 21.11 -10.55 -13.33
CA ALA A 325 20.98 -9.10 -13.40
C ALA A 325 19.59 -8.58 -12.98
N VAL A 326 18.55 -9.42 -13.03
CA VAL A 326 17.19 -9.04 -12.59
C VAL A 326 17.17 -8.98 -11.06
N GLY A 327 16.72 -7.86 -10.49
CA GLY A 327 16.78 -7.60 -9.05
C GLY A 327 18.14 -7.12 -8.57
N LEU A 328 19.16 -7.09 -9.43
CA LEU A 328 20.46 -6.51 -9.11
C LEU A 328 20.36 -4.99 -9.16
N GLU A 329 20.72 -4.33 -8.08
CA GLU A 329 20.61 -2.88 -7.95
C GLU A 329 21.90 -2.21 -7.46
N ILE A 330 21.91 -0.88 -7.62
CA ILE A 330 22.85 0.02 -6.95
C ILE A 330 22.25 1.41 -6.79
N THR A 331 22.28 1.94 -5.57
CA THR A 331 21.91 3.32 -5.26
C THR A 331 23.15 4.20 -5.22
N VAL A 332 23.12 5.26 -6.03
CA VAL A 332 24.21 6.20 -6.25
C VAL A 332 23.90 7.51 -5.51
N ASN A 333 24.86 8.01 -4.74
CA ASN A 333 24.78 9.25 -3.97
C ASN A 333 26.08 10.06 -4.11
N SER A 334 26.22 11.15 -3.34
CA SER A 334 27.39 12.04 -3.43
C SER A 334 28.72 11.31 -3.16
N SER A 335 28.71 10.32 -2.26
CA SER A 335 29.92 9.65 -1.75
C SER A 335 30.43 8.54 -2.65
N ASN A 336 29.55 7.89 -3.43
CA ASN A 336 29.90 6.69 -4.19
C ASN A 336 29.80 6.86 -5.72
N LYS A 337 29.36 8.01 -6.23
CA LYS A 337 29.13 8.23 -7.67
C LYS A 337 30.34 8.07 -8.59
N SER A 338 31.54 8.23 -8.05
CA SER A 338 32.82 8.01 -8.76
C SER A 338 33.55 6.73 -8.34
N ALA A 339 32.97 5.92 -7.44
CA ALA A 339 33.62 4.70 -6.99
C ALA A 339 33.66 3.64 -8.11
N THR A 340 34.79 2.94 -8.24
CA THR A 340 34.96 1.87 -9.25
C THR A 340 33.92 0.77 -9.12
N ALA A 341 33.52 0.42 -7.90
CA ALA A 341 32.44 -0.56 -7.68
C ALA A 341 31.11 -0.09 -8.27
N THR A 342 30.81 1.22 -8.17
CA THR A 342 29.59 1.82 -8.70
C THR A 342 29.56 1.79 -10.22
N THR A 343 30.61 2.30 -10.86
CA THR A 343 30.70 2.33 -12.32
C THR A 343 30.74 0.93 -12.90
N THR A 344 31.44 -0.02 -12.26
CA THR A 344 31.45 -1.44 -12.65
C THR A 344 30.06 -2.05 -12.59
N ARG A 345 29.28 -1.80 -11.52
CA ARG A 345 27.93 -2.35 -11.36
C ARG A 345 26.95 -1.78 -12.39
N VAL A 346 27.01 -0.47 -12.65
CA VAL A 346 26.16 0.19 -13.66
C VAL A 346 26.51 -0.32 -15.06
N ASN A 347 27.81 -0.49 -15.38
CA ASN A 347 28.26 -1.04 -16.65
C ASN A 347 27.83 -2.49 -16.84
N LEU A 348 27.91 -3.31 -15.79
CA LEU A 348 27.39 -4.68 -15.80
C LEU A 348 25.90 -4.69 -16.13
N LEU A 349 25.08 -3.90 -15.44
CA LEU A 349 23.64 -3.81 -15.70
C LEU A 349 23.34 -3.37 -17.13
N MET A 350 24.05 -2.36 -17.65
CA MET A 350 23.88 -1.92 -19.05
C MET A 350 24.29 -3.01 -20.05
N SER A 351 25.36 -3.76 -19.76
CA SER A 351 25.81 -4.89 -20.59
C SER A 351 24.75 -5.99 -20.65
N GLN A 352 24.20 -6.36 -19.49
CA GLN A 352 23.16 -7.39 -19.39
C GLN A 352 21.85 -6.94 -20.04
N ALA A 353 21.49 -5.66 -19.94
CA ALA A 353 20.34 -5.12 -20.66
C ALA A 353 20.56 -5.12 -22.18
N SER A 354 21.76 -4.78 -22.64
CA SER A 354 22.12 -4.82 -24.06
C SER A 354 22.14 -6.25 -24.62
N ALA A 355 22.44 -7.24 -23.78
CA ALA A 355 22.37 -8.66 -24.11
C ALA A 355 20.94 -9.23 -24.09
N GLY A 356 19.93 -8.44 -23.72
CA GLY A 356 18.54 -8.89 -23.61
C GLY A 356 18.26 -9.76 -22.39
N ASN A 357 19.12 -9.75 -21.37
CA ASN A 357 18.93 -10.52 -20.14
C ASN A 357 18.03 -9.78 -19.12
N CYS A 358 17.92 -8.47 -19.20
CA CYS A 358 17.03 -7.66 -18.37
C CYS A 358 16.64 -6.37 -19.11
N ASP A 359 15.62 -5.66 -18.61
CA ASP A 359 15.56 -4.23 -18.84
C ASP A 359 16.32 -3.52 -17.72
N LEU A 360 16.85 -2.32 -17.97
CA LEU A 360 17.52 -1.53 -16.95
C LEU A 360 16.76 -0.22 -16.73
N VAL A 361 16.39 0.04 -15.47
CA VAL A 361 15.71 1.27 -15.06
C VAL A 361 16.59 2.09 -14.12
N GLY A 362 16.43 3.41 -14.18
CA GLY A 362 16.96 4.36 -13.21
C GLY A 362 15.81 5.11 -12.53
N ARG A 363 15.86 5.31 -11.21
CA ARG A 363 14.86 6.09 -10.47
C ARG A 363 15.51 6.91 -9.37
N GLY A 364 14.94 8.08 -9.09
CA GLY A 364 15.36 8.91 -7.95
C GLY A 364 15.08 10.39 -8.21
N ILE A 365 15.76 11.30 -7.52
CA ILE A 365 15.58 12.73 -7.75
C ILE A 365 16.58 13.22 -8.81
N TYR A 366 16.08 13.88 -9.85
CA TYR A 366 16.88 14.48 -10.90
C TYR A 366 16.31 15.86 -11.27
N ASN A 367 17.15 16.89 -11.25
CA ASN A 367 16.75 18.29 -11.38
C ASN A 367 15.65 18.72 -10.39
N GLY A 368 15.73 18.23 -9.14
CA GLY A 368 14.83 18.62 -8.05
C GLY A 368 13.45 17.95 -8.04
N ALA A 369 13.19 16.99 -8.93
CA ALA A 369 11.94 16.23 -8.96
C ALA A 369 12.19 14.72 -8.97
N PRO A 370 11.26 13.88 -8.47
CA PRO A 370 11.28 12.45 -8.72
C PRO A 370 11.18 12.17 -10.21
N ARG A 371 12.14 11.44 -10.76
CA ARG A 371 12.24 11.07 -12.17
C ARG A 371 12.48 9.58 -12.34
N ALA A 372 12.06 9.06 -13.49
CA ALA A 372 12.37 7.71 -13.93
C ALA A 372 13.06 7.70 -15.30
N PHE A 373 13.87 6.67 -15.52
CA PHE A 373 14.73 6.51 -16.68
C PHE A 373 14.67 5.06 -17.17
N LEU A 374 14.57 4.87 -18.47
CA LEU A 374 14.62 3.55 -19.13
C LEU A 374 15.86 3.45 -20.01
N PHE A 375 16.71 2.46 -19.78
CA PHE A 375 17.87 2.23 -20.64
C PHE A 375 17.42 1.92 -22.08
N SER A 376 18.05 2.58 -23.04
CA SER A 376 17.68 2.54 -24.46
C SER A 376 18.83 2.12 -25.38
N GLY A 377 19.90 1.57 -24.81
CA GLY A 377 21.12 1.17 -25.53
C GLY A 377 22.20 2.27 -25.58
N ASN A 378 23.41 1.90 -26.00
CA ASN A 378 24.55 2.81 -26.20
C ASN A 378 24.87 3.74 -25.00
N GLY A 379 24.63 3.28 -23.77
CA GLY A 379 24.86 4.08 -22.56
C GLY A 379 23.83 5.19 -22.31
N GLN A 380 22.71 5.19 -23.03
CA GLN A 380 21.67 6.22 -22.96
C GLN A 380 20.38 5.74 -22.33
N PHE A 381 19.71 6.65 -21.65
CA PHE A 381 18.43 6.43 -20.98
C PHE A 381 17.37 7.40 -21.53
N GLN A 382 16.21 6.85 -21.90
CA GLN A 382 14.98 7.61 -22.11
C GLN A 382 14.49 8.15 -20.77
N THR A 383 14.09 9.42 -20.73
CA THR A 383 13.45 10.01 -19.55
C THR A 383 11.95 9.72 -19.55
N ASP A 384 11.30 9.98 -18.43
CA ASP A 384 9.85 9.95 -18.29
C ASP A 384 9.12 11.14 -18.96
N ARG A 385 9.78 11.90 -19.85
CA ARG A 385 9.17 13.01 -20.61
C ARG A 385 9.54 12.97 -22.08
N GLN A 386 8.54 13.02 -22.96
CA GLN A 386 8.73 12.91 -24.40
C GLN A 386 9.48 14.12 -24.97
N SER A 387 9.33 15.29 -24.36
CA SER A 387 9.99 16.52 -24.80
C SER A 387 11.48 16.58 -24.48
N GLU A 388 11.98 15.71 -23.61
CA GLU A 388 13.37 15.73 -23.17
C GLU A 388 14.27 14.80 -24.00
N ALA A 389 15.52 15.21 -24.18
CA ALA A 389 16.53 14.37 -24.82
C ALA A 389 16.93 13.20 -23.91
N ARG A 390 17.39 12.10 -24.51
CA ARG A 390 17.99 10.98 -23.78
C ARG A 390 19.21 11.44 -22.99
N VAL A 391 19.39 10.85 -21.82
CA VAL A 391 20.47 11.20 -20.87
C VAL A 391 21.49 10.07 -20.81
N THR A 392 22.78 10.40 -20.71
CA THR A 392 23.83 9.37 -20.59
C THR A 392 23.96 8.84 -19.17
N SER A 393 24.42 7.61 -18.99
CA SER A 393 24.75 7.06 -17.66
C SER A 393 25.70 7.97 -16.88
N GLN A 394 26.71 8.54 -17.54
CA GLN A 394 27.67 9.45 -16.91
C GLN A 394 27.00 10.72 -16.38
N THR A 395 26.06 11.29 -17.15
CA THR A 395 25.27 12.46 -16.71
C THR A 395 24.39 12.12 -15.50
N LEU A 396 23.75 10.95 -15.50
CA LEU A 396 22.96 10.49 -14.35
C LEU A 396 23.85 10.31 -13.11
N LEU A 397 24.99 9.63 -13.24
CA LEU A 397 25.94 9.45 -12.14
C LEU A 397 26.42 10.79 -11.57
N GLN A 398 26.73 11.77 -12.42
CA GLN A 398 27.16 13.10 -11.97
C GLN A 398 26.08 13.86 -11.21
N ALA A 399 24.81 13.71 -11.64
CA ALA A 399 23.65 14.35 -11.03
C ALA A 399 23.30 13.78 -9.65
N ALA A 400 23.71 12.54 -9.33
CA ALA A 400 23.48 11.94 -8.04
C ALA A 400 24.16 12.72 -6.89
N GLY A 401 23.46 12.87 -5.77
CA GLY A 401 23.89 13.62 -4.59
C GLY A 401 23.10 13.24 -3.34
N ASP A 402 23.40 13.87 -2.21
CA ASP A 402 22.65 13.67 -0.97
C ASP A 402 21.26 14.32 -1.11
N GLY A 403 20.19 13.55 -0.86
CA GLY A 403 18.82 13.96 -1.16
C GLY A 403 18.50 13.98 -2.66
N ALA A 404 19.46 13.54 -3.50
CA ALA A 404 19.30 13.34 -4.93
C ALA A 404 19.86 11.99 -5.37
N GLU A 405 19.59 10.96 -4.59
CA GLU A 405 20.05 9.61 -4.87
C GLU A 405 19.37 9.04 -6.12
N LEU A 406 20.13 8.27 -6.90
CA LEU A 406 19.64 7.57 -8.09
C LEU A 406 19.91 6.08 -7.96
N THR A 407 18.87 5.26 -8.04
CA THR A 407 18.96 3.79 -8.04
C THR A 407 18.86 3.25 -9.46
N PHE A 408 19.86 2.45 -9.85
CA PHE A 408 19.83 1.65 -11.08
C PHE A 408 19.43 0.23 -10.70
N LEU A 409 18.44 -0.34 -11.39
CA LEU A 409 17.90 -1.66 -11.11
C LEU A 409 17.68 -2.43 -12.41
N GLY A 410 18.22 -3.65 -12.49
CA GLY A 410 17.83 -4.60 -13.53
C GLY A 410 16.45 -5.18 -13.22
N VAL A 411 15.55 -5.17 -14.19
CA VAL A 411 14.18 -5.68 -14.06
C VAL A 411 13.90 -6.71 -15.16
N PRO A 412 12.85 -7.56 -15.02
CA PRO A 412 12.53 -8.54 -16.06
C PRO A 412 12.34 -7.86 -17.43
N VAL A 413 12.77 -8.54 -18.49
CA VAL A 413 12.60 -8.06 -19.87
C VAL A 413 11.13 -7.75 -20.16
N GLY A 414 10.86 -6.61 -20.77
CA GLY A 414 9.51 -6.10 -21.05
C GLY A 414 8.84 -5.40 -19.87
N ALA A 415 9.40 -5.47 -18.66
CA ALA A 415 8.86 -4.78 -17.50
C ALA A 415 9.42 -3.36 -17.33
N GLY A 416 10.51 -3.02 -18.03
CA GLY A 416 11.25 -1.76 -17.88
C GLY A 416 10.36 -0.54 -18.02
N ARG A 417 9.55 -0.47 -19.08
CA ARG A 417 8.66 0.67 -19.34
C ARG A 417 7.68 0.93 -18.18
N ARG A 418 6.94 -0.11 -17.78
CA ARG A 418 6.02 -0.08 -16.63
C ARG A 418 6.71 0.20 -15.29
N LEU A 419 7.94 -0.30 -15.13
CA LEU A 419 8.75 -0.07 -13.93
C LEU A 419 9.60 1.19 -14.03
N SER A 420 9.41 2.07 -15.01
CA SER A 420 10.10 3.36 -15.11
C SER A 420 9.21 4.47 -15.63
N VAL A 421 9.13 4.61 -16.96
CA VAL A 421 8.71 5.83 -17.66
C VAL A 421 7.23 5.91 -18.00
N ASP A 422 6.47 4.82 -17.88
CA ASP A 422 5.03 4.76 -18.20
C ASP A 422 4.40 3.67 -17.32
N ARG A 423 4.13 4.04 -16.08
CA ARG A 423 3.74 3.15 -14.98
C ARG A 423 2.36 2.55 -15.18
N ASP A 424 1.46 3.29 -15.81
CA ASP A 424 0.09 2.86 -16.02
C ASP A 424 -0.16 2.12 -17.34
N GLY A 425 0.81 2.17 -18.25
CA GLY A 425 0.76 1.49 -19.52
C GLY A 425 -0.20 2.12 -20.51
N ASN A 426 -0.65 3.36 -20.28
CA ASN A 426 -1.57 4.06 -21.17
C ASN A 426 -0.87 4.63 -22.42
N GLY A 427 0.48 4.60 -22.45
CA GLY A 427 1.30 5.05 -23.58
C GLY A 427 1.84 6.48 -23.44
N ILE A 428 1.33 7.25 -22.48
CA ILE A 428 1.81 8.57 -22.06
C ILE A 428 2.89 8.35 -21.01
N LEU A 429 3.98 9.11 -21.08
CA LEU A 429 5.06 8.97 -20.10
C LEU A 429 4.67 9.66 -18.77
N ASP A 430 5.06 9.08 -17.64
CA ASP A 430 4.71 9.54 -16.27
C ASP A 430 4.96 11.05 -16.04
N GLY A 431 6.01 11.59 -16.67
CA GLY A 431 6.37 13.00 -16.55
C GLY A 431 5.52 13.96 -17.40
N ASP A 432 4.80 13.42 -18.39
CA ASP A 432 3.86 14.10 -19.29
C ASP A 432 2.39 13.86 -18.92
N GLU A 433 2.11 12.92 -18.01
CA GLU A 433 0.76 12.66 -17.54
C GLU A 433 0.16 13.91 -16.87
N PRO A 434 -1.13 14.22 -17.11
CA PRO A 434 -1.84 15.18 -16.29
C PRO A 434 -1.84 14.65 -14.87
N ARG A 435 -1.09 15.29 -13.99
CA ARG A 435 -1.03 14.90 -12.59
C ARG A 435 -2.40 15.13 -11.97
N LEU A 436 -3.18 14.06 -11.86
CA LEU A 436 -4.50 14.10 -11.24
C LEU A 436 -4.31 14.39 -9.75
N ASN A 437 -4.87 15.51 -9.31
CA ASN A 437 -4.91 15.81 -7.90
C ASN A 437 -6.13 15.09 -7.30
N ALA A 438 -5.95 14.30 -6.24
CA ALA A 438 -7.06 13.49 -5.69
C ALA A 438 -8.27 14.37 -5.29
N ILE A 439 -8.01 15.63 -4.94
CA ILE A 439 -9.04 16.62 -4.61
C ILE A 439 -9.97 16.95 -5.78
N ASP A 440 -9.63 16.57 -7.01
CA ASP A 440 -10.48 16.80 -8.18
C ASP A 440 -11.62 15.78 -8.32
N ALA A 441 -11.49 14.61 -7.69
CA ALA A 441 -12.57 13.64 -7.62
C ALA A 441 -13.64 14.10 -6.60
N ALA A 442 -14.91 14.21 -7.04
CA ALA A 442 -16.01 14.71 -6.21
C ALA A 442 -16.16 13.99 -4.87
N GLN A 443 -16.07 12.65 -4.88
CA GLN A 443 -16.19 11.85 -3.67
C GLN A 443 -15.03 12.10 -2.68
N PHE A 444 -13.79 12.19 -3.17
CA PHE A 444 -12.63 12.50 -2.34
C PHE A 444 -12.69 13.93 -1.82
N PHE A 445 -13.13 14.88 -2.65
CA PHE A 445 -13.37 16.27 -2.23
C PHE A 445 -14.31 16.34 -1.02
N VAL A 446 -15.47 15.69 -1.10
CA VAL A 446 -16.46 15.63 -0.02
C VAL A 446 -15.90 14.93 1.21
N TRP A 447 -15.28 13.76 1.03
CA TRP A 447 -14.64 13.01 2.11
C TRP A 447 -13.61 13.86 2.86
N GLN A 448 -12.76 14.58 2.14
CA GLN A 448 -11.75 15.46 2.72
C GLN A 448 -12.38 16.63 3.48
N HIS A 449 -13.53 17.15 3.06
CA HIS A 449 -14.25 18.22 3.77
C HIS A 449 -14.81 17.74 5.12
N TYR A 450 -15.30 16.51 5.21
CA TYR A 450 -15.68 15.93 6.49
C TYR A 450 -14.50 15.86 7.47
N LEU A 451 -13.31 15.50 6.98
CA LEU A 451 -12.11 15.48 7.82
C LEU A 451 -11.62 16.88 8.20
N ASP A 452 -11.54 17.79 7.25
CA ASP A 452 -10.96 19.12 7.45
C ASP A 452 -11.84 20.01 8.34
N PHE A 453 -13.16 19.91 8.19
CA PHE A 453 -14.11 20.80 8.88
C PHE A 453 -14.83 20.12 10.04
N LEU A 454 -15.19 18.83 9.92
CA LEU A 454 -15.99 18.13 10.95
C LEU A 454 -15.17 17.15 11.80
N ASN A 455 -13.89 16.95 11.49
CA ASN A 455 -12.99 16.04 12.21
C ASN A 455 -13.49 14.59 12.31
N ARG A 456 -14.30 14.12 11.36
CA ARG A 456 -14.83 12.75 11.36
C ARG A 456 -14.94 12.19 9.95
N GLU A 457 -15.02 10.87 9.84
CA GLU A 457 -15.41 10.21 8.59
C GLU A 457 -16.86 10.57 8.22
N PRO A 458 -17.17 10.70 6.92
CA PRO A 458 -18.55 10.88 6.50
C PRO A 458 -19.38 9.63 6.81
N ASP A 459 -20.64 9.85 7.18
CA ASP A 459 -21.64 8.80 7.12
C ASP A 459 -21.97 8.48 5.64
N PRO A 460 -22.35 7.22 5.30
CA PRO A 460 -22.59 6.83 3.91
C PRO A 460 -23.63 7.71 3.18
N SER A 461 -24.69 8.11 3.89
CA SER A 461 -25.74 8.99 3.35
C SER A 461 -25.21 10.38 3.02
N GLY A 462 -24.46 10.99 3.93
CA GLY A 462 -23.87 12.30 3.75
C GLY A 462 -22.82 12.33 2.64
N LEU A 463 -21.94 11.32 2.58
CA LEU A 463 -20.98 11.18 1.48
C LEU A 463 -21.70 11.11 0.13
N ALA A 464 -22.72 10.26 0.02
CA ALA A 464 -23.48 10.09 -1.21
C ALA A 464 -24.20 11.38 -1.62
N PHE A 465 -24.87 12.04 -0.67
CA PHE A 465 -25.62 13.27 -0.90
C PHE A 465 -24.72 14.38 -1.48
N TRP A 466 -23.66 14.74 -0.77
CA TRP A 466 -22.77 15.84 -1.19
C TRP A 466 -21.97 15.50 -2.45
N THR A 467 -21.62 14.23 -2.65
CA THR A 467 -20.94 13.79 -3.88
C THR A 467 -21.88 13.94 -5.09
N ASN A 468 -23.15 13.57 -4.92
CA ASN A 468 -24.14 13.67 -5.99
C ASN A 468 -24.49 15.12 -6.35
N GLU A 469 -24.41 16.05 -5.40
CA GLU A 469 -24.54 17.48 -5.70
C GLU A 469 -23.53 17.95 -6.74
N ILE A 470 -22.27 17.50 -6.66
CA ILE A 470 -21.21 17.83 -7.63
C ILE A 470 -21.40 17.02 -8.92
N ASN A 471 -21.64 15.71 -8.82
CA ASN A 471 -21.79 14.83 -9.97
C ASN A 471 -23.00 15.17 -10.85
N SER A 472 -24.03 15.84 -10.30
CA SER A 472 -25.19 16.33 -11.04
C SER A 472 -24.82 17.26 -12.21
N CYS A 473 -23.63 17.86 -12.20
CA CYS A 473 -23.12 18.72 -13.26
C CYS A 473 -22.59 18.00 -14.50
N GLY A 474 -22.43 16.66 -14.46
CA GLY A 474 -21.80 15.91 -15.55
C GLY A 474 -20.38 16.44 -15.83
N SER A 475 -20.10 16.85 -17.07
CA SER A 475 -18.80 17.38 -17.49
C SER A 475 -18.75 18.91 -17.62
N ASN A 476 -19.75 19.65 -17.11
CA ASN A 476 -19.79 21.11 -17.22
C ASN A 476 -18.86 21.78 -16.18
N PRO A 477 -17.75 22.43 -16.59
CA PRO A 477 -16.75 22.94 -15.65
C PRO A 477 -17.26 24.10 -14.79
N GLN A 478 -18.09 25.01 -15.34
CA GLN A 478 -18.66 26.12 -14.56
C GLN A 478 -19.63 25.62 -13.48
N CYS A 479 -20.44 24.61 -13.82
CA CYS A 479 -21.34 23.98 -12.87
C CYS A 479 -20.56 23.28 -11.75
N ILE A 480 -19.51 22.51 -12.10
CA ILE A 480 -18.67 21.82 -11.12
C ILE A 480 -18.00 22.81 -10.18
N GLU A 481 -17.42 23.90 -10.69
CA GLU A 481 -16.83 24.95 -9.86
C GLU A 481 -17.85 25.52 -8.86
N ALA A 482 -19.03 25.92 -9.35
CA ALA A 482 -20.09 26.46 -8.50
C ALA A 482 -20.57 25.46 -7.44
N LYS A 483 -20.79 24.19 -7.80
CA LYS A 483 -21.19 23.15 -6.86
C LYS A 483 -20.10 22.87 -5.83
N ARG A 484 -18.82 22.83 -6.22
CA ARG A 484 -17.72 22.64 -5.27
C ARG A 484 -17.62 23.79 -4.26
N ILE A 485 -17.77 25.03 -4.72
CA ILE A 485 -17.81 26.21 -3.84
C ILE A 485 -18.97 26.08 -2.83
N ASN A 486 -20.17 25.77 -3.31
CA ASN A 486 -21.37 25.69 -2.47
C ASN A 486 -21.34 24.51 -1.49
N VAL A 487 -20.95 23.32 -1.95
CA VAL A 487 -20.78 22.13 -1.10
C VAL A 487 -19.74 22.41 -0.03
N SER A 488 -18.63 23.04 -0.39
CA SER A 488 -17.57 23.38 0.54
C SER A 488 -18.04 24.36 1.62
N ALA A 489 -18.70 25.45 1.20
CA ALA A 489 -19.26 26.44 2.11
C ALA A 489 -20.33 25.86 3.05
N ALA A 490 -21.11 24.88 2.57
CA ALA A 490 -22.18 24.26 3.35
C ALA A 490 -21.67 23.59 4.64
N TYR A 491 -20.42 23.12 4.69
CA TYR A 491 -19.83 22.57 5.92
C TYR A 491 -19.73 23.63 7.01
N PHE A 492 -19.26 24.83 6.69
CA PHE A 492 -19.18 25.93 7.66
C PHE A 492 -20.55 26.43 8.10
N LEU A 493 -21.55 26.32 7.21
CA LEU A 493 -22.93 26.72 7.50
C LEU A 493 -23.72 25.64 8.23
N SER A 494 -23.21 24.41 8.27
CA SER A 494 -23.89 23.27 8.91
C SER A 494 -24.09 23.51 10.41
N ILE A 495 -25.18 22.97 10.95
CA ILE A 495 -25.45 22.98 12.40
C ILE A 495 -24.25 22.40 13.16
N GLU A 496 -23.67 21.32 12.63
CA GLU A 496 -22.52 20.64 13.24
C GLU A 496 -21.35 21.60 13.44
N PHE A 497 -20.91 22.29 12.38
CA PHE A 497 -19.79 23.22 12.46
C PHE A 497 -20.13 24.48 13.25
N GLN A 498 -21.36 25.01 13.13
CA GLN A 498 -21.79 26.17 13.89
C GLN A 498 -21.79 25.95 15.40
N GLN A 499 -22.07 24.72 15.82
CA GLN A 499 -22.16 24.33 17.23
C GLN A 499 -20.88 23.67 17.76
N THR A 500 -19.87 23.47 16.92
CA THR A 500 -18.55 22.92 17.27
C THR A 500 -17.47 23.97 16.98
N GLY A 501 -16.99 24.05 15.74
CA GLY A 501 -15.99 24.99 15.24
C GLY A 501 -16.21 26.43 15.69
N TYR A 502 -17.32 27.03 15.27
CA TYR A 502 -17.58 28.42 15.65
C TYR A 502 -17.86 28.63 17.13
N LEU A 503 -18.33 27.60 17.85
CA LEU A 503 -18.49 27.71 19.30
C LEU A 503 -17.13 27.78 20.00
N VAL A 504 -16.14 26.98 19.57
CA VAL A 504 -14.77 27.05 20.11
C VAL A 504 -14.18 28.44 19.91
N GLU A 505 -14.27 28.99 18.70
CA GLU A 505 -13.77 30.34 18.41
C GLU A 505 -14.42 31.38 19.34
N ARG A 506 -15.75 31.36 19.46
CA ARG A 506 -16.48 32.30 20.34
C ARG A 506 -16.19 32.12 21.82
N MET A 507 -15.89 30.89 22.27
CA MET A 507 -15.48 30.62 23.64
C MET A 507 -14.13 31.28 23.95
N TYR A 508 -13.18 31.21 23.01
CA TYR A 508 -11.91 31.92 23.11
C TYR A 508 -12.09 33.45 23.09
N LYS A 509 -12.94 33.96 22.18
CA LYS A 509 -13.29 35.37 22.07
C LYS A 509 -13.93 35.91 23.36
N ALA A 510 -14.92 35.22 23.92
CA ALA A 510 -15.54 35.62 25.19
C ALA A 510 -14.58 35.54 26.38
N ALA A 511 -13.66 34.55 26.39
CA ALA A 511 -12.71 34.37 27.48
C ALA A 511 -11.55 35.38 27.45
N TYR A 512 -11.02 35.72 26.27
CA TYR A 512 -9.74 36.42 26.15
C TYR A 512 -9.77 37.66 25.26
N GLY A 513 -10.89 37.93 24.59
CA GLY A 513 -11.02 39.04 23.65
C GLY A 513 -10.27 38.77 22.34
N ASP A 514 -9.69 39.83 21.79
CA ASP A 514 -8.92 39.78 20.56
C ASP A 514 -7.41 39.78 20.81
N ALA A 515 -6.67 39.16 19.91
CA ALA A 515 -5.24 39.41 19.76
C ALA A 515 -5.01 40.64 18.85
N SER A 516 -3.80 41.21 18.92
CA SER A 516 -3.37 42.25 17.98
C SER A 516 -2.67 41.59 16.78
N GLY A 517 -3.12 41.95 15.58
CA GLY A 517 -2.51 41.57 14.31
C GLY A 517 -1.93 42.78 13.59
N THR A 518 -0.86 42.57 12.83
CA THR A 518 -0.29 43.58 11.93
C THR A 518 -0.59 43.20 10.49
N SER A 519 -1.07 44.16 9.71
CA SER A 519 -1.28 44.04 8.26
C SER A 519 -0.36 45.01 7.53
N ASN A 520 0.22 44.56 6.43
CA ASN A 520 1.06 45.36 5.54
C ASN A 520 0.29 45.88 4.31
N ILE A 521 -1.04 45.70 4.24
CA ILE A 521 -1.89 46.38 3.23
C ILE A 521 -1.73 47.89 3.42
N ALA A 522 -1.34 48.61 2.37
CA ALA A 522 -1.00 50.02 2.50
C ALA A 522 -2.23 50.91 2.84
N PRO A 523 -2.15 51.78 3.86
CA PRO A 523 -1.04 51.93 4.80
C PRO A 523 -1.01 50.81 5.86
N ALA A 524 0.19 50.31 6.17
CA ALA A 524 0.37 49.27 7.19
C ALA A 524 -0.26 49.70 8.52
N HIS A 525 -1.01 48.80 9.14
CA HIS A 525 -1.83 49.11 10.31
C HIS A 525 -1.96 47.92 11.25
N GLN A 526 -2.33 48.20 12.50
CA GLN A 526 -2.68 47.19 13.49
C GLN A 526 -4.20 47.06 13.58
N PHE A 527 -4.68 45.84 13.80
CA PHE A 527 -6.09 45.55 13.94
C PHE A 527 -6.32 44.33 14.83
N SER A 528 -7.56 44.14 15.25
CA SER A 528 -7.95 43.03 16.11
C SER A 528 -8.16 41.75 15.30
N VAL A 529 -7.58 40.64 15.76
CA VAL A 529 -7.73 39.31 15.17
C VAL A 529 -8.21 38.30 16.21
N PRO A 530 -8.91 37.22 15.81
CA PRO A 530 -9.28 36.15 16.72
C PRO A 530 -8.06 35.61 17.48
N VAL A 531 -8.24 35.33 18.77
CA VAL A 531 -7.15 34.95 19.69
C VAL A 531 -6.81 33.46 19.65
N VAL A 532 -7.73 32.61 19.17
CA VAL A 532 -7.53 31.16 19.08
C VAL A 532 -6.51 30.81 17.99
N ARG A 533 -5.71 29.76 18.22
CA ARG A 533 -4.72 29.24 17.26
C ARG A 533 -5.07 27.83 16.81
N PHE A 534 -4.55 27.43 15.65
CA PHE A 534 -4.95 26.21 14.94
C PHE A 534 -4.89 24.96 15.82
N ASN A 535 -3.80 24.76 16.57
CA ASN A 535 -3.62 23.58 17.42
C ASN A 535 -4.61 23.54 18.59
N GLU A 536 -4.93 24.71 19.18
CA GLU A 536 -5.96 24.82 20.22
C GLU A 536 -7.34 24.52 19.64
N PHE A 537 -7.66 25.15 18.51
CA PHE A 537 -8.92 24.98 17.80
C PHE A 537 -9.18 23.51 17.42
N LEU A 538 -8.18 22.83 16.84
CA LEU A 538 -8.33 21.47 16.34
C LEU A 538 -8.66 20.49 17.47
N SER A 539 -7.94 20.58 18.59
CA SER A 539 -8.18 19.72 19.76
C SER A 539 -9.57 19.97 20.35
N ASP A 540 -9.95 21.24 20.50
CA ASP A 540 -11.19 21.62 21.16
C ASP A 540 -12.43 21.30 20.31
N THR A 541 -12.31 21.44 18.99
CA THR A 541 -13.39 21.07 18.07
C THR A 541 -13.59 19.57 17.99
N GLN A 542 -12.53 18.77 18.04
CA GLN A 542 -12.61 17.31 18.14
C GLN A 542 -13.34 16.87 19.41
N GLN A 543 -13.09 17.55 20.52
CA GLN A 543 -13.78 17.27 21.77
C GLN A 543 -15.28 17.55 21.68
N ILE A 544 -15.69 18.71 21.16
CA ILE A 544 -17.13 19.03 21.05
C ILE A 544 -17.83 18.13 20.03
N GLY A 545 -17.16 17.82 18.90
CA GLY A 545 -17.71 17.00 17.83
C GLY A 545 -17.71 15.49 18.08
N GLN A 546 -17.14 15.02 19.20
CA GLN A 546 -16.97 13.59 19.45
C GLN A 546 -18.31 12.83 19.46
N GLY A 547 -18.49 11.93 18.50
CA GLY A 547 -19.71 11.11 18.37
C GLY A 547 -20.94 11.88 17.88
N VAL A 548 -20.77 13.13 17.41
CA VAL A 548 -21.88 13.95 16.89
C VAL A 548 -22.05 13.68 15.39
N VAL A 549 -23.25 13.24 15.01
CA VAL A 549 -23.70 13.16 13.61
C VAL A 549 -25.09 13.78 13.55
N VAL A 550 -25.18 15.00 13.00
CA VAL A 550 -26.45 15.73 12.96
C VAL A 550 -27.49 14.95 12.16
N GLY A 551 -28.67 14.77 12.75
CA GLY A 551 -29.78 13.98 12.17
C GLY A 551 -29.84 12.53 12.63
N GLN A 552 -28.80 12.01 13.30
CA GLN A 552 -28.84 10.70 13.95
C GLN A 552 -29.62 10.77 15.27
N THR A 553 -30.49 9.81 15.59
CA THR A 553 -31.26 9.81 16.84
C THR A 553 -30.39 10.08 18.07
N GLY A 554 -30.72 11.12 18.84
CA GLY A 554 -30.06 11.49 20.09
C GLY A 554 -28.81 12.38 19.94
N TRP A 555 -28.48 12.83 18.73
CA TRP A 555 -27.30 13.66 18.47
C TRP A 555 -27.28 14.97 19.28
N GLU A 556 -28.46 15.57 19.53
CA GLU A 556 -28.59 16.82 20.29
C GLU A 556 -28.09 16.64 21.73
N THR A 557 -28.44 15.52 22.36
CA THR A 557 -28.00 15.20 23.73
C THR A 557 -26.50 14.95 23.80
N VAL A 558 -25.94 14.24 22.82
CA VAL A 558 -24.48 14.02 22.74
C VAL A 558 -23.75 15.35 22.60
N LEU A 559 -24.17 16.20 21.66
CA LEU A 559 -23.58 17.51 21.45
C LEU A 559 -23.69 18.40 22.69
N GLU A 560 -24.85 18.42 23.35
CA GLU A 560 -25.05 19.21 24.57
C GLU A 560 -24.13 18.76 25.71
N ASN A 561 -24.00 17.44 25.93
CA ASN A 561 -23.09 16.89 26.93
C ASN A 561 -21.63 17.22 26.64
N ASN A 562 -21.23 17.14 25.36
CA ASN A 562 -19.88 17.47 24.92
C ASN A 562 -19.57 18.95 25.18
N LYS A 563 -20.50 19.86 24.86
CA LYS A 563 -20.35 21.30 25.13
C LYS A 563 -20.22 21.60 26.62
N GLN A 564 -21.01 20.95 27.47
CA GLN A 564 -20.91 21.13 28.92
C GLN A 564 -19.55 20.66 29.46
N THR A 565 -19.09 19.50 28.99
CA THR A 565 -17.79 18.95 29.38
C THR A 565 -16.64 19.84 28.90
N PHE A 566 -16.70 20.29 27.65
CA PHE A 566 -15.75 21.23 27.08
C PHE A 566 -15.69 22.53 27.89
N ALA A 567 -16.83 23.18 28.16
CA ALA A 567 -16.88 24.42 28.93
C ALA A 567 -16.31 24.24 30.35
N ALA A 568 -16.61 23.11 31.01
CA ALA A 568 -16.09 22.79 32.33
C ALA A 568 -14.56 22.63 32.32
N GLN A 569 -14.00 21.94 31.32
CA GLN A 569 -12.56 21.77 31.16
C GLN A 569 -11.87 23.07 30.73
N PHE A 570 -12.50 23.87 29.86
CA PHE A 570 -11.99 25.17 29.45
C PHE A 570 -11.80 26.10 30.66
N ALA A 571 -12.80 26.14 31.56
CA ALA A 571 -12.75 26.95 32.76
C ALA A 571 -11.66 26.50 33.77
N GLN A 572 -11.16 25.25 33.66
CA GLN A 572 -10.07 24.72 34.49
C GLN A 572 -8.68 25.08 33.96
N ARG A 573 -8.58 25.58 32.73
CA ARG A 573 -7.28 25.88 32.12
C ARG A 573 -6.57 26.97 32.90
N SER A 574 -5.26 26.81 33.08
CA SER A 574 -4.40 27.79 33.74
C SER A 574 -4.56 29.19 33.12
N ARG A 575 -4.59 29.28 31.79
CA ARG A 575 -4.82 30.54 31.05
C ARG A 575 -6.14 31.21 31.44
N PHE A 576 -7.21 30.45 31.65
CA PHE A 576 -8.51 30.99 32.08
C PHE A 576 -8.51 31.42 33.55
N ALA A 577 -7.89 30.61 34.43
CA ALA A 577 -7.73 30.93 35.83
C ALA A 577 -6.88 32.21 36.05
N SER A 578 -5.85 32.41 35.22
CA SER A 578 -5.03 33.63 35.25
C SER A 578 -5.75 34.88 34.73
N ALA A 579 -6.63 34.72 33.73
CA ALA A 579 -7.41 35.84 33.20
C ALA A 579 -8.52 36.32 34.16
N PHE A 580 -9.08 35.41 34.96
CA PHE A 580 -10.18 35.71 35.87
C PHE A 580 -9.94 35.11 37.26
N ALA A 581 -9.61 35.96 38.23
CA ALA A 581 -9.40 35.55 39.61
C ALA A 581 -10.70 35.03 40.24
N THR A 582 -10.63 33.95 41.02
CA THR A 582 -11.79 33.36 41.70
C THR A 582 -12.43 34.30 42.74
N SER A 583 -11.70 35.31 43.19
CA SER A 583 -12.18 36.36 44.10
C SER A 583 -13.03 37.43 43.40
N MET A 584 -13.12 37.45 42.06
CA MET A 584 -13.90 38.45 41.34
C MET A 584 -15.40 38.34 41.69
N PRO A 585 -16.11 39.47 41.88
CA PRO A 585 -17.57 39.48 41.95
C PRO A 585 -18.19 38.98 40.64
N PRO A 586 -19.30 38.21 40.67
CA PRO A 586 -19.93 37.70 39.45
C PRO A 586 -20.30 38.76 38.42
N ALA A 587 -20.77 39.93 38.86
CA ALA A 587 -21.05 41.07 37.98
C ALA A 587 -19.82 41.48 37.16
N GLN A 588 -18.68 41.65 37.82
CA GLN A 588 -17.43 42.03 37.16
C GLN A 588 -16.93 40.94 36.21
N PHE A 589 -17.09 39.67 36.58
CA PHE A 589 -16.72 38.54 35.73
C PHE A 589 -17.58 38.48 34.46
N VAL A 590 -18.91 38.54 34.59
CA VAL A 590 -19.84 38.51 33.46
C VAL A 590 -19.64 39.72 32.54
N ASP A 591 -19.45 40.91 33.12
CA ASP A 591 -19.19 42.13 32.35
C ASP A 591 -17.86 42.05 31.60
N ALA A 592 -16.83 41.45 32.19
CA ALA A 592 -15.54 41.23 31.52
C ALA A 592 -15.67 40.24 30.35
N LEU A 593 -16.49 39.18 30.47
CA LEU A 593 -16.75 38.26 29.38
C LEU A 593 -17.47 38.94 28.21
N PHE A 594 -18.50 39.76 28.49
CA PHE A 594 -19.20 40.52 27.44
C PHE A 594 -18.31 41.61 26.81
N LEU A 595 -17.45 42.24 27.61
CA LEU A 595 -16.45 43.17 27.11
C LEU A 595 -15.47 42.50 26.14
N ASN A 596 -14.93 41.33 26.52
CA ASN A 596 -14.06 40.52 25.65
C ASN A 596 -14.78 40.08 24.37
N ALA A 597 -16.04 39.66 24.50
CA ALA A 597 -16.89 39.32 23.38
C ALA A 597 -17.17 40.51 22.44
N GLY A 598 -16.95 41.75 22.88
CA GLY A 598 -17.21 42.95 22.09
C GLY A 598 -18.70 43.19 21.83
N VAL A 599 -19.57 42.70 22.72
CA VAL A 599 -21.02 42.86 22.60
C VAL A 599 -21.59 43.57 23.83
N THR A 600 -22.54 44.47 23.60
CA THR A 600 -23.35 45.04 24.69
C THR A 600 -24.53 44.12 24.94
N PRO A 601 -24.60 43.41 26.08
CA PRO A 601 -25.66 42.45 26.33
C PRO A 601 -27.00 43.14 26.61
N SER A 602 -28.10 42.50 26.21
CA SER A 602 -29.41 42.86 26.76
C SER A 602 -29.48 42.59 28.26
N ALA A 603 -30.39 43.26 28.98
CA ALA A 603 -30.59 43.00 30.41
C ALA A 603 -30.91 41.51 30.69
N THR A 604 -31.64 40.86 29.78
CA THR A 604 -31.98 39.43 29.87
C THR A 604 -30.75 38.53 29.74
N GLU A 605 -29.90 38.75 28.74
CA GLU A 605 -28.67 37.96 28.54
C GLU A 605 -27.71 38.13 29.71
N ARG A 606 -27.52 39.39 30.16
CA ARG A 606 -26.66 39.69 31.31
C ARG A 606 -27.16 39.04 32.58
N ASN A 607 -28.45 39.14 32.87
CA ASN A 607 -29.05 38.52 34.06
C ASN A 607 -28.99 36.99 34.00
N ALA A 608 -29.17 36.38 32.82
CA ALA A 608 -29.04 34.93 32.66
C ALA A 608 -27.62 34.44 32.99
N ALA A 609 -26.59 35.13 32.53
CA ALA A 609 -25.19 34.81 32.87
C ALA A 609 -24.88 35.04 34.37
N LEU A 610 -25.47 36.06 35.00
CA LEU A 610 -25.31 36.31 36.44
C LEU A 610 -26.00 35.26 37.31
N ASN A 611 -27.18 34.81 36.89
CA ASN A 611 -27.97 33.84 37.62
C ASN A 611 -27.28 32.48 37.73
N GLU A 612 -26.28 32.19 36.89
CA GLU A 612 -25.46 30.98 37.00
C GLU A 612 -24.71 30.85 38.34
N PHE A 613 -24.48 31.97 39.02
CA PHE A 613 -23.78 32.04 40.31
C PHE A 613 -24.72 32.00 41.52
N GLY A 614 -26.05 31.97 41.33
CA GLY A 614 -27.01 31.77 42.42
C GLY A 614 -26.94 32.79 43.58
N GLY A 615 -26.45 34.02 43.32
CA GLY A 615 -26.25 35.05 44.36
C GLY A 615 -24.93 34.97 45.13
N ALA A 616 -23.96 34.15 44.68
CA ALA A 616 -22.62 34.11 45.25
C ALA A 616 -21.92 35.48 45.21
N THR A 617 -21.04 35.75 46.17
CA THR A 617 -20.29 37.01 46.25
C THR A 617 -18.99 37.00 45.45
N ASN A 618 -18.54 35.82 45.00
CA ASN A 618 -17.33 35.63 44.21
C ASN A 618 -17.52 34.54 43.13
N THR A 619 -16.50 34.31 42.31
CA THR A 619 -16.51 33.33 41.21
C THR A 619 -15.65 32.11 41.53
N SER A 620 -15.66 31.62 42.77
CA SER A 620 -14.95 30.38 43.14
C SER A 620 -15.63 29.11 42.60
N ASP A 621 -16.94 29.14 42.31
CA ASP A 621 -17.66 28.04 41.65
C ASP A 621 -17.24 27.95 40.18
N LEU A 622 -16.39 26.96 39.90
CA LEU A 622 -15.88 26.64 38.58
C LEU A 622 -16.99 26.23 37.59
N ALA A 623 -18.01 25.51 38.04
CA ALA A 623 -19.11 25.09 37.19
C ALA A 623 -19.98 26.29 36.79
N ALA A 624 -20.22 27.23 37.71
CA ALA A 624 -20.90 28.49 37.41
C ALA A 624 -20.12 29.34 36.40
N ARG A 625 -18.78 29.43 36.53
CA ARG A 625 -17.92 30.11 35.53
C ARG A 625 -18.04 29.49 34.15
N ALA A 626 -18.02 28.17 34.07
CA ALA A 626 -18.15 27.44 32.80
C ALA A 626 -19.49 27.74 32.11
N ARG A 627 -20.60 27.67 32.87
CA ARG A 627 -21.95 27.96 32.35
C ARG A 627 -22.10 29.43 31.93
N ALA A 628 -21.58 30.36 32.74
CA ALA A 628 -21.61 31.80 32.41
C ALA A 628 -20.79 32.12 31.14
N LEU A 629 -19.57 31.58 31.00
CA LEU A 629 -18.76 31.71 29.78
C LEU A 629 -19.52 31.19 28.56
N ARG A 630 -20.11 29.99 28.67
CA ARG A 630 -20.87 29.39 27.58
C ARG A 630 -22.07 30.24 27.17
N ARG A 631 -22.82 30.80 28.13
CA ARG A 631 -23.94 31.72 27.82
C ARG A 631 -23.50 32.94 27.01
N VAL A 632 -22.33 33.51 27.30
CA VAL A 632 -21.78 34.62 26.52
C VAL A 632 -21.35 34.16 25.12
N ALA A 633 -20.65 33.03 25.03
CA ALA A 633 -20.17 32.47 23.76
C ALA A 633 -21.29 32.00 22.81
N GLU A 634 -22.44 31.61 23.35
CA GLU A 634 -23.65 31.22 22.61
C GLU A 634 -24.62 32.40 22.40
N SER A 635 -24.26 33.64 22.76
CA SER A 635 -25.10 34.81 22.48
C SER A 635 -25.34 34.96 20.97
N PRO A 636 -26.59 35.12 20.51
CA PRO A 636 -26.91 35.35 19.10
C PRO A 636 -26.23 36.61 18.53
N THR A 637 -26.05 37.64 19.37
CA THR A 637 -25.38 38.89 19.00
C THR A 637 -23.90 38.64 18.73
N LEU A 638 -23.22 37.89 19.60
CA LEU A 638 -21.81 37.53 19.37
C LEU A 638 -21.67 36.63 18.13
N ALA A 639 -22.55 35.64 17.98
CA ALA A 639 -22.54 34.76 16.82
C ALA A 639 -22.68 35.53 15.50
N THR A 640 -23.54 36.55 15.47
CA THR A 640 -23.72 37.41 14.28
C THR A 640 -22.50 38.30 14.05
N ASN A 641 -22.02 38.98 15.10
CA ASN A 641 -20.94 39.96 14.97
C ASN A 641 -19.58 39.33 14.64
N GLU A 642 -19.31 38.12 15.13
CA GLU A 642 -18.01 37.45 14.92
C GLU A 642 -18.01 36.58 13.66
N PHE A 643 -19.16 36.34 13.02
CA PHE A 643 -19.28 35.36 11.94
C PHE A 643 -18.25 35.57 10.81
N ASN A 644 -18.13 36.78 10.26
CA ASN A 644 -17.20 37.03 9.15
C ASN A 644 -15.74 36.81 9.57
N ARG A 645 -15.36 37.27 10.75
CA ARG A 645 -13.99 37.13 11.29
C ARG A 645 -13.65 35.66 11.53
N ALA A 646 -14.57 34.91 12.12
CA ALA A 646 -14.42 33.49 12.33
C ALA A 646 -14.39 32.75 10.98
N PHE A 647 -15.28 33.05 10.05
CA PHE A 647 -15.35 32.37 8.74
C PHE A 647 -14.06 32.51 7.94
N VAL A 648 -13.43 33.70 7.94
CA VAL A 648 -12.09 33.90 7.34
C VAL A 648 -11.04 33.04 8.05
N LEU A 649 -11.03 33.04 9.39
CA LEU A 649 -10.09 32.23 10.17
C LEU A 649 -10.22 30.73 9.84
N MET A 650 -11.46 30.26 9.68
CA MET A 650 -11.74 28.86 9.35
C MET A 650 -11.26 28.45 7.96
N GLN A 651 -11.05 29.40 7.04
CA GLN A 651 -10.40 29.08 5.77
C GLN A 651 -8.94 28.65 5.99
N PHE A 652 -8.19 29.37 6.83
CA PHE A 652 -6.81 29.01 7.17
C PHE A 652 -6.74 27.71 7.97
N PHE A 653 -7.63 27.53 8.95
CA PHE A 653 -7.62 26.32 9.77
C PHE A 653 -8.07 25.07 9.02
N GLY A 654 -9.13 25.16 8.23
CA GLY A 654 -9.68 23.99 7.56
C GLY A 654 -8.93 23.61 6.28
N TYR A 655 -8.68 24.56 5.37
CA TYR A 655 -7.97 24.27 4.12
C TYR A 655 -6.45 24.24 4.32
N LEU A 656 -5.88 25.23 4.99
CA LEU A 656 -4.41 25.38 5.04
C LEU A 656 -3.78 24.70 6.27
N ARG A 657 -4.60 24.31 7.26
CA ARG A 657 -4.18 23.60 8.48
C ARG A 657 -3.10 24.35 9.27
N ARG A 658 -3.19 25.69 9.33
CA ARG A 658 -2.21 26.57 9.99
C ARG A 658 -2.82 27.89 10.48
N ASP A 659 -2.07 28.63 11.29
CA ASP A 659 -2.43 30.00 11.68
C ASP A 659 -2.24 30.99 10.51
N PRO A 660 -3.06 32.07 10.41
CA PRO A 660 -2.97 33.02 9.30
C PRO A 660 -1.63 33.74 9.15
N ASN A 661 -0.81 33.77 10.19
CA ASN A 661 0.50 34.42 10.24
C ASN A 661 1.67 33.44 10.34
N THR A 662 1.48 32.22 9.83
CA THR A 662 2.50 31.16 9.83
C THR A 662 2.62 30.52 8.44
N GLY A 663 3.71 29.78 8.21
CA GLY A 663 3.96 29.14 6.92
C GLY A 663 4.46 30.16 5.89
N PRO A 664 3.81 30.30 4.72
CA PRO A 664 4.20 31.29 3.72
C PRO A 664 3.87 32.73 4.15
N ASP A 665 2.96 32.91 5.12
CA ASP A 665 2.61 34.21 5.68
C ASP A 665 3.44 34.49 6.94
N THR A 666 3.95 35.72 7.08
CA THR A 666 4.70 36.17 8.28
C THR A 666 3.92 37.15 9.15
N ASP A 667 2.71 37.54 8.73
CA ASP A 667 1.84 38.53 9.37
C ASP A 667 0.36 38.23 9.06
N TYR A 668 -0.56 39.16 9.37
CA TYR A 668 -2.00 38.97 9.14
C TYR A 668 -2.53 39.63 7.86
N THR A 669 -1.64 40.02 6.92
CA THR A 669 -2.01 40.69 5.66
C THR A 669 -3.02 39.86 4.86
N GLY A 670 -2.81 38.54 4.76
CA GLY A 670 -3.74 37.64 4.07
C GLY A 670 -5.11 37.56 4.74
N TYR A 671 -5.14 37.50 6.08
CA TYR A 671 -6.38 37.51 6.85
C TYR A 671 -7.15 38.82 6.70
N ASP A 672 -6.45 39.96 6.82
CA ASP A 672 -7.02 41.30 6.65
C ASP A 672 -7.61 41.49 5.24
N PHE A 673 -6.89 41.08 4.21
CA PHE A 673 -7.36 41.12 2.83
C PHE A 673 -8.71 40.40 2.68
N TRP A 674 -8.78 39.15 3.16
CA TRP A 674 -9.99 38.33 3.03
C TRP A 674 -11.14 38.85 3.88
N LEU A 675 -10.87 39.33 5.10
CA LEU A 675 -11.88 39.94 5.95
C LEU A 675 -12.44 41.23 5.32
N THR A 676 -11.57 42.09 4.82
CA THR A 676 -11.97 43.32 4.12
C THR A 676 -12.81 42.98 2.89
N LYS A 677 -12.37 42.04 2.04
CA LYS A 677 -13.11 41.63 0.84
C LYS A 677 -14.47 41.02 1.19
N LEU A 678 -14.53 40.14 2.19
CA LEU A 678 -15.79 39.53 2.63
C LEU A 678 -16.79 40.58 3.15
N ASN A 679 -16.31 41.56 3.93
CA ASN A 679 -17.15 42.65 4.44
C ASN A 679 -17.67 43.57 3.33
N GLN A 680 -16.89 43.82 2.28
CA GLN A 680 -17.35 44.59 1.11
C GLN A 680 -18.56 43.96 0.41
N PHE A 681 -18.68 42.64 0.47
CA PHE A 681 -19.82 41.89 -0.08
C PHE A 681 -20.83 41.46 0.99
N ASN A 682 -20.87 42.15 2.14
CA ASN A 682 -21.81 41.89 3.23
C ASN A 682 -21.81 40.42 3.73
N GLY A 683 -20.65 39.75 3.72
CA GLY A 683 -20.55 38.34 4.11
C GLY A 683 -20.85 37.34 3.00
N ASN A 684 -21.15 37.79 1.77
CA ASN A 684 -21.35 36.87 0.64
C ASN A 684 -20.01 36.27 0.18
N PHE A 685 -19.76 35.03 0.57
CA PHE A 685 -18.53 34.31 0.24
C PHE A 685 -18.37 33.98 -1.25
N VAL A 686 -19.48 33.95 -2.01
CA VAL A 686 -19.46 33.70 -3.46
C VAL A 686 -18.95 34.93 -4.17
N ASP A 687 -19.53 36.10 -3.89
CA ASP A 687 -19.12 37.37 -4.49
C ASP A 687 -17.71 37.80 -4.03
N ALA A 688 -17.36 37.47 -2.78
CA ALA A 688 -15.99 37.64 -2.29
C ALA A 688 -15.00 36.61 -2.90
N GLU A 689 -15.48 35.60 -3.61
CA GLU A 689 -14.71 34.47 -4.17
C GLU A 689 -13.83 33.74 -3.12
N MET A 690 -14.21 33.81 -1.84
CA MET A 690 -13.30 33.41 -0.77
C MET A 690 -13.08 31.90 -0.77
N VAL A 691 -14.16 31.12 -0.67
CA VAL A 691 -14.07 29.65 -0.69
C VAL A 691 -13.39 29.17 -1.97
N LYS A 692 -13.71 29.79 -3.12
CA LYS A 692 -13.07 29.50 -4.41
C LYS A 692 -11.55 29.62 -4.30
N ALA A 693 -11.05 30.77 -3.82
CA ALA A 693 -9.62 31.02 -3.72
C ALA A 693 -8.88 30.01 -2.85
N PHE A 694 -9.47 29.56 -1.74
CA PHE A 694 -8.86 28.56 -0.87
C PHE A 694 -8.89 27.15 -1.49
N ILE A 695 -10.01 26.69 -2.06
CA ILE A 695 -10.09 25.35 -2.68
C ILE A 695 -9.24 25.21 -3.95
N THR A 696 -8.93 26.32 -4.63
CA THR A 696 -8.03 26.33 -5.79
C THR A 696 -6.60 26.73 -5.45
N SER A 697 -6.31 27.08 -4.19
CA SER A 697 -4.97 27.52 -3.79
C SER A 697 -3.94 26.41 -3.99
N ALA A 698 -2.72 26.80 -4.38
CA ALA A 698 -1.62 25.85 -4.51
C ALA A 698 -1.35 25.12 -3.20
N GLU A 699 -1.39 25.83 -2.07
CA GLU A 699 -1.18 25.28 -0.73
C GLU A 699 -2.21 24.20 -0.37
N TYR A 700 -3.50 24.42 -0.66
CA TYR A 700 -4.53 23.39 -0.42
C TYR A 700 -4.35 22.19 -1.35
N ARG A 701 -4.17 22.43 -2.66
CA ARG A 701 -4.06 21.36 -3.66
C ARG A 701 -2.84 20.47 -3.44
N GLN A 702 -1.71 21.06 -3.04
CA GLN A 702 -0.46 20.33 -2.75
C GLN A 702 -0.60 19.29 -1.63
N ARG A 703 -1.65 19.36 -0.80
CA ARG A 703 -1.94 18.34 0.21
C ARG A 703 -2.36 17.00 -0.39
N PHE A 704 -2.85 16.97 -1.63
CA PHE A 704 -3.52 15.80 -2.22
C PHE A 704 -2.95 15.37 -3.57
N GLY A 705 -1.91 16.05 -4.03
CA GLY A 705 -1.24 15.76 -5.28
C GLY A 705 -0.48 16.97 -5.79
N PRO A 706 0.26 16.78 -6.89
CA PRO A 706 1.01 17.86 -7.53
C PRO A 706 0.16 19.02 -8.03
#